data_AF-A0A426UAA3-F1
#
_entry.id   AF-A0A426UAA3-F1
#
_cell.length_a   1.000
_cell.length_b   1.000
_cell.length_c   1.000
_cell.angle_alpha   90.00
_cell.angle_beta   90.00
_cell.angle_gamma   90.00
#
_symmetry.space_group_name_H-M   'P 1'
#
loop_
_entity.id
_entity.type
_entity.pdbx_description
1 polymer ?
#
loop_
_entity_poly.entity_id
_entity_poly.type
_entity_poly.pdbx_seq_one_letter_code
_entity_poly.pdbx_strand_id
1 'polypeptide(L)'
;MRFATYEHRARSHVAVVAEDGTLHPLPDVPSLTALLAERDGLPGLLDAGTTALAAPAGPHVSRVRLLSPLQPPTVRDFVTFEEHVEGVRRSVDGAAGVPEQWYTAPTFYFTNPYAVIGPHDDIPVPPGSTVLDFELEVAAVIGKEGRDLTPERAREHIVGYTVLNDWSARDLQSAEMRVGLGPCKGKDTATTLGPYLVTADELERYRDDDGFLRLGLTAEINGEVVGKDLLSNMSWTFEEMVAYASRGTSVRPGDAEIDKLVEMIDKAQKITLFCGSGTAGAHAEVMEFAEKVKSPVGHALRGKEWIQYDNPFDVGMSGLLGYGAAYEATHECDLLILLGTDFPYNAFLPDDVQIAQVDVRPEHLGRRSKLDLAVWGDVKETLRCLTPRVKEKTNRRFLDKMLKKHADALEGVVKAYTRKVEKHVPIHPEYVASVLDELADEDAVFTVDTGMCNVWAARYISPNGRRRVIGSFSHGSMANALPMAIGAQFTDRKRQVVSMSGDGGFSMLMGDFLTLVQYDLPVKVVLFNNSSLGMVELEMLVAGLPSYGTANKNPDFAAVAQACGAYGVRVEKPKDLAGALKSAFKHKGPALVDIVTDPNALSIPPKISAEMVTGFALSASKIVLDGGVGRMLQMARSNLRNMPRP
;
A
#
# COMPACT_ATOMS: atom_id res chain seq x y z
N MET A 1 -33.73 -22.28 -4.94
CA MET A 1 -33.69 -20.83 -5.17
C MET A 1 -32.50 -20.42 -6.05
N ARG A 2 -32.56 -19.23 -6.66
CA ARG A 2 -31.44 -18.61 -7.39
C ARG A 2 -31.06 -17.28 -6.72
N PHE A 3 -29.78 -17.05 -6.48
CA PHE A 3 -29.26 -15.82 -5.92
C PHE A 3 -28.38 -15.09 -6.93
N ALA A 4 -28.50 -13.76 -6.97
CA ALA A 4 -27.69 -12.88 -7.79
C ALA A 4 -27.08 -11.77 -6.95
N THR A 5 -25.88 -11.35 -7.35
CA THR A 5 -25.30 -10.06 -6.92
C THR A 5 -25.40 -9.10 -8.10
N TYR A 6 -25.87 -7.88 -7.86
CA TYR A 6 -26.11 -6.92 -8.93
C TYR A 6 -25.79 -5.50 -8.48
N GLU A 7 -25.44 -4.66 -9.45
CA GLU A 7 -25.29 -3.22 -9.26
C GLU A 7 -26.54 -2.49 -9.78
N HIS A 8 -27.11 -1.63 -8.94
CA HIS A 8 -28.20 -0.74 -9.33
C HIS A 8 -28.01 0.61 -8.65
N ARG A 9 -27.99 1.69 -9.45
CA ARG A 9 -27.74 3.07 -8.97
C ARG A 9 -26.41 3.20 -8.19
N ALA A 10 -25.34 2.63 -8.72
CA ALA A 10 -23.98 2.67 -8.15
C ALA A 10 -23.85 2.03 -6.76
N ARG A 11 -24.72 1.06 -6.44
CA ARG A 11 -24.67 0.27 -5.21
C ARG A 11 -24.81 -1.20 -5.55
N SER A 12 -24.01 -2.03 -4.89
CA SER A 12 -24.09 -3.49 -4.98
C SER A 12 -25.18 -4.01 -4.04
N HIS A 13 -25.90 -5.02 -4.50
CA HIS A 13 -27.03 -5.62 -3.81
C HIS A 13 -27.02 -7.13 -4.02
N VAL A 14 -27.55 -7.88 -3.06
CA VAL A 14 -27.85 -9.31 -3.19
C VAL A 14 -29.35 -9.47 -3.35
N ALA A 15 -29.80 -10.38 -4.21
CA ALA A 15 -31.21 -10.69 -4.39
C ALA A 15 -31.45 -12.17 -4.64
N VAL A 16 -32.66 -12.63 -4.31
CA VAL A 16 -33.24 -13.85 -4.91
C VAL A 16 -33.81 -13.48 -6.28
N VAL A 17 -33.60 -14.34 -7.27
CA VAL A 17 -34.13 -14.19 -8.63
C VAL A 17 -35.40 -15.02 -8.77
N ALA A 18 -36.53 -14.38 -9.04
CA ALA A 18 -37.77 -15.05 -9.39
C ALA A 18 -37.71 -15.64 -10.81
N GLU A 19 -38.62 -16.57 -11.14
CA GLU A 19 -38.64 -17.23 -12.45
C GLU A 19 -38.82 -16.26 -13.62
N ASP A 20 -39.55 -15.16 -13.40
CA ASP A 20 -39.79 -14.11 -14.40
C ASP A 20 -38.63 -13.11 -14.54
N GLY A 21 -37.52 -13.31 -13.81
CA GLY A 21 -36.37 -12.41 -13.81
C GLY A 21 -36.48 -11.23 -12.85
N THR A 22 -37.51 -11.16 -12.00
CA THR A 22 -37.63 -10.14 -10.96
C THR A 22 -36.64 -10.41 -9.82
N LEU A 23 -35.91 -9.38 -9.39
CA LEU A 23 -34.97 -9.47 -8.26
C LEU A 23 -35.68 -9.08 -6.96
N HIS A 24 -35.59 -9.94 -5.94
CA HIS A 24 -36.08 -9.71 -4.58
C HIS A 24 -34.88 -9.40 -3.66
N PRO A 25 -34.63 -8.12 -3.33
CA PRO A 25 -33.40 -7.71 -2.63
C PRO A 25 -33.33 -8.20 -1.19
N LEU A 26 -32.12 -8.47 -0.71
CA LEU A 26 -31.77 -8.68 0.70
C LEU A 26 -31.06 -7.42 1.23
N PRO A 27 -31.78 -6.45 1.81
CA PRO A 27 -31.23 -5.12 2.12
C PRO A 27 -30.14 -5.12 3.20
N ASP A 28 -30.19 -6.08 4.14
CA ASP A 28 -29.24 -6.19 5.25
C ASP A 28 -28.07 -7.12 4.95
N VAL A 29 -27.95 -7.60 3.71
CA VAL A 29 -26.89 -8.53 3.29
C VAL A 29 -25.89 -7.80 2.40
N PRO A 30 -24.65 -7.57 2.87
CA PRO A 30 -23.67 -6.79 2.11
C PRO A 30 -23.11 -7.54 0.90
N SER A 31 -23.03 -8.88 0.97
CA SER A 31 -22.63 -9.75 -0.13
C SER A 31 -23.12 -11.17 0.09
N LEU A 32 -23.21 -11.96 -0.97
CA LEU A 32 -23.60 -13.37 -0.86
C LEU A 32 -22.54 -14.18 -0.11
N THR A 33 -21.25 -13.85 -0.27
CA THR A 33 -20.16 -14.44 0.52
C THR A 33 -20.36 -14.18 2.01
N ALA A 34 -20.75 -12.96 2.42
CA ALA A 34 -21.02 -12.63 3.81
C ALA A 34 -22.23 -13.40 4.36
N LEU A 35 -23.31 -13.52 3.56
CA LEU A 35 -24.48 -14.32 3.95
C LEU A 35 -24.11 -15.77 4.24
N LEU A 36 -23.23 -16.36 3.41
CA LEU A 36 -22.76 -17.74 3.60
C LEU A 36 -21.83 -17.90 4.80
N ALA A 37 -21.10 -16.84 5.20
CA ALA A 37 -20.22 -16.88 6.36
C ALA A 37 -20.98 -16.80 7.70
N GLU A 38 -22.11 -16.10 7.74
CA GLU A 38 -22.87 -15.84 8.98
C GLU A 38 -23.93 -16.90 9.31
N ARG A 39 -24.30 -17.75 8.35
CA ARG A 39 -25.46 -18.63 8.44
C ARG A 39 -25.06 -20.11 8.42
N ASP A 40 -25.94 -20.99 8.90
CA ASP A 40 -25.72 -22.43 8.99
C ASP A 40 -25.85 -23.13 7.62
N GLY A 41 -25.04 -22.71 6.63
CA GLY A 41 -25.03 -23.28 5.29
C GLY A 41 -26.36 -23.11 4.53
N LEU A 42 -26.80 -24.19 3.87
CA LEU A 42 -27.97 -24.19 2.99
C LEU A 42 -29.28 -23.81 3.71
N PRO A 43 -29.63 -24.35 4.89
CA PRO A 43 -30.83 -23.93 5.62
C PRO A 43 -30.93 -22.42 5.83
N GLY A 44 -29.82 -21.78 6.22
CA GLY A 44 -29.80 -20.34 6.45
C GLY A 44 -29.87 -19.52 5.16
N LEU A 45 -29.31 -20.03 4.06
CA LEU A 45 -29.46 -19.44 2.73
C LEU A 45 -30.92 -19.48 2.26
N LEU A 46 -31.61 -20.61 2.46
CA LEU A 46 -33.02 -20.79 2.08
C LEU A 46 -33.97 -19.92 2.94
N ASP A 47 -33.70 -19.79 4.23
CA ASP A 47 -34.46 -18.90 5.12
C ASP A 47 -34.36 -17.43 4.69
N ALA A 48 -33.14 -16.97 4.42
CA ALA A 48 -32.89 -15.63 3.89
C ALA A 48 -33.60 -15.41 2.54
N GLY A 49 -33.56 -16.41 1.65
CA GLY A 49 -34.22 -16.33 0.37
C GLY A 49 -35.76 -16.30 0.46
N THR A 50 -36.33 -17.12 1.35
CA THR A 50 -37.79 -17.13 1.62
C THR A 50 -38.25 -15.77 2.15
N THR A 51 -37.48 -15.18 3.06
CA THR A 51 -37.74 -13.85 3.61
C THR A 51 -37.68 -12.77 2.51
N ALA A 52 -36.69 -12.85 1.61
CA ALA A 52 -36.56 -11.92 0.49
C ALA A 52 -37.74 -11.98 -0.48
N LEU A 53 -38.23 -13.18 -0.79
CA LEU A 53 -39.39 -13.38 -1.66
C LEU A 53 -40.69 -12.79 -1.10
N ALA A 54 -40.81 -12.69 0.24
CA ALA A 54 -41.93 -12.04 0.90
C ALA A 54 -41.80 -10.50 0.97
N ALA A 55 -40.61 -9.97 0.72
CA ALA A 55 -40.35 -8.53 0.69
C ALA A 55 -40.77 -7.89 -0.65
N PRO A 56 -40.91 -6.55 -0.72
CA PRO A 56 -41.25 -5.85 -1.95
C PRO A 56 -40.30 -6.20 -3.10
N ALA A 57 -40.87 -6.47 -4.28
CA ALA A 57 -40.12 -6.75 -5.49
C ALA A 57 -39.19 -5.58 -5.87
N GLY A 58 -37.98 -5.93 -6.30
CA GLY A 58 -36.97 -5.01 -6.83
C GLY A 58 -37.02 -4.90 -8.36
N PRO A 59 -35.93 -4.43 -8.99
CA PRO A 59 -35.86 -4.30 -10.45
C PRO A 59 -35.81 -5.68 -11.13
N HIS A 60 -36.22 -5.72 -12.40
CA HIS A 60 -35.99 -6.87 -13.27
C HIS A 60 -34.50 -6.97 -13.65
N VAL A 61 -33.96 -8.19 -13.83
CA VAL A 61 -32.54 -8.43 -14.17
C VAL A 61 -32.05 -7.64 -15.39
N SER A 62 -32.93 -7.36 -16.36
CA SER A 62 -32.60 -6.57 -17.56
C SER A 62 -32.38 -5.07 -17.30
N ARG A 63 -32.61 -4.59 -16.07
CA ARG A 63 -32.47 -3.18 -15.67
C ARG A 63 -31.28 -2.94 -14.74
N VAL A 64 -30.47 -3.96 -14.50
CA VAL A 64 -29.32 -3.91 -13.60
C VAL A 64 -28.10 -4.49 -14.28
N ARG A 65 -26.91 -4.23 -13.74
CA ARG A 65 -25.69 -4.94 -14.11
C ARG A 65 -25.54 -6.13 -13.17
N LEU A 66 -25.52 -7.35 -13.69
CA LEU A 66 -25.18 -8.53 -12.89
C LEU A 66 -23.68 -8.54 -12.62
N LEU A 67 -23.32 -8.76 -11.36
CA LEU A 67 -21.95 -8.97 -10.92
C LEU A 67 -21.72 -10.47 -10.74
N SER A 68 -20.47 -10.87 -10.47
CA SER A 68 -20.24 -12.24 -9.99
C SER A 68 -21.09 -12.49 -8.74
N PRO A 69 -21.83 -13.61 -8.65
CA PRO A 69 -22.67 -13.89 -7.49
C PRO A 69 -21.82 -13.98 -6.21
N LEU A 70 -20.55 -14.39 -6.32
CA LEU A 70 -19.64 -14.61 -5.20
C LEU A 70 -18.28 -13.98 -5.50
N GLN A 71 -17.65 -13.43 -4.47
CA GLN A 71 -16.20 -13.25 -4.45
C GLN A 71 -15.64 -14.34 -3.53
N PRO A 72 -15.41 -15.56 -4.05
CA PRO A 72 -14.90 -16.64 -3.23
C PRO A 72 -13.45 -16.32 -2.84
N PRO A 73 -13.10 -16.43 -1.57
CA PRO A 73 -11.74 -16.17 -1.11
C PRO A 73 -10.73 -17.30 -1.40
N THR A 74 -11.19 -18.48 -1.76
CA THR A 74 -10.36 -19.55 -2.32
C THR A 74 -11.15 -20.25 -3.40
N VAL A 75 -10.49 -20.62 -4.48
CA VAL A 75 -11.08 -21.45 -5.53
C VAL A 75 -10.12 -22.60 -5.81
N ARG A 76 -10.67 -23.81 -5.82
CA ARG A 76 -9.95 -25.05 -6.13
C ARG A 76 -10.54 -25.56 -7.42
N ASP A 77 -9.75 -25.47 -8.48
CA ASP A 77 -10.14 -25.89 -9.82
C ASP A 77 -9.64 -27.31 -10.05
N PHE A 78 -10.60 -28.22 -10.27
CA PHE A 78 -10.39 -29.65 -10.37
C PHE A 78 -10.45 -30.10 -11.83
N VAL A 79 -9.47 -30.91 -12.21
CA VAL A 79 -9.49 -31.57 -13.51
C VAL A 79 -10.26 -32.89 -13.41
N THR A 80 -11.49 -32.94 -13.93
CA THR A 80 -12.41 -34.10 -13.73
C THR A 80 -12.95 -34.74 -14.99
N PHE A 81 -12.66 -34.19 -16.17
CA PHE A 81 -13.07 -34.78 -17.45
C PHE A 81 -11.88 -35.47 -18.13
N GLU A 82 -12.06 -36.74 -18.48
CA GLU A 82 -11.02 -37.55 -19.10
C GLU A 82 -10.58 -36.96 -20.46
N GLU A 83 -11.55 -36.59 -21.29
CA GLU A 83 -11.32 -35.98 -22.61
C GLU A 83 -10.54 -34.66 -22.51
N HIS A 84 -10.78 -33.88 -21.45
CA HIS A 84 -10.04 -32.65 -21.18
C HIS A 84 -8.57 -32.96 -20.86
N VAL A 85 -8.30 -33.93 -19.98
CA VAL A 85 -6.91 -34.31 -19.67
C VAL A 85 -6.19 -34.80 -20.92
N GLU A 86 -6.84 -35.61 -21.75
CA GLU A 86 -6.26 -36.04 -23.01
C GLU A 86 -5.96 -34.88 -23.96
N GLY A 87 -6.87 -33.91 -24.06
CA GLY A 87 -6.71 -32.70 -24.88
C GLY A 87 -5.56 -31.82 -24.40
N VAL A 88 -5.46 -31.57 -23.10
CA VAL A 88 -4.38 -30.78 -22.48
C VAL A 88 -3.04 -31.48 -22.66
N ARG A 89 -2.94 -32.79 -22.40
CA ARG A 89 -1.67 -33.53 -22.58
C ARG A 89 -1.22 -33.58 -24.03
N ARG A 90 -2.16 -33.66 -24.97
CA ARG A 90 -1.87 -33.59 -26.40
C ARG A 90 -1.35 -32.20 -26.80
N SER A 91 -1.91 -31.13 -26.25
CA SER A 91 -1.54 -29.75 -26.61
C SER A 91 -0.26 -29.27 -25.92
N VAL A 92 -0.04 -29.62 -24.65
CA VAL A 92 1.10 -29.14 -23.84
C VAL A 92 2.33 -30.03 -24.04
N ASP A 93 2.15 -31.35 -23.96
CA ASP A 93 3.26 -32.32 -23.90
C ASP A 93 3.40 -33.18 -25.17
N GLY A 94 2.42 -33.15 -26.07
CA GLY A 94 2.35 -34.05 -27.22
C GLY A 94 2.09 -35.52 -26.86
N ALA A 95 1.68 -35.80 -25.62
CA ALA A 95 1.44 -37.15 -25.11
C ALA A 95 -0.03 -37.58 -25.31
N ALA A 96 -0.26 -38.89 -25.43
CA ALA A 96 -1.59 -39.49 -25.54
C ALA A 96 -2.01 -40.16 -24.22
N GLY A 97 -3.32 -40.22 -23.98
CA GLY A 97 -3.95 -40.87 -22.83
C GLY A 97 -3.88 -40.08 -21.53
N VAL A 98 -4.57 -40.59 -20.51
CA VAL A 98 -4.65 -39.99 -19.17
C VAL A 98 -3.68 -40.67 -18.19
N PRO A 99 -2.96 -39.93 -17.31
CA PRO A 99 -2.08 -40.53 -16.32
C PRO A 99 -2.87 -41.38 -15.32
N GLU A 100 -2.32 -42.54 -14.92
CA GLU A 100 -2.96 -43.44 -13.94
C GLU A 100 -3.30 -42.73 -12.62
N GLN A 101 -2.46 -41.77 -12.21
CA GLN A 101 -2.64 -40.98 -10.99
C GLN A 101 -3.94 -40.17 -10.98
N TRP A 102 -4.45 -39.80 -12.15
CA TRP A 102 -5.70 -39.05 -12.28
C TRP A 102 -6.91 -39.86 -11.79
N TYR A 103 -6.90 -41.18 -11.99
CA TYR A 103 -7.94 -42.09 -11.48
C TYR A 103 -7.78 -42.40 -9.99
N THR A 104 -6.66 -42.01 -9.37
CA THR A 104 -6.38 -42.28 -7.95
C THR A 104 -6.90 -41.17 -7.05
N ALA A 105 -6.92 -39.92 -7.52
CA ALA A 105 -7.38 -38.78 -6.74
C ALA A 105 -7.84 -37.60 -7.62
N PRO A 106 -8.91 -36.88 -7.22
CA PRO A 106 -9.36 -35.67 -7.90
C PRO A 106 -8.34 -34.55 -7.66
N THR A 107 -7.45 -34.35 -8.63
CA THR A 107 -6.37 -33.37 -8.52
C THR A 107 -6.90 -31.97 -8.82
N PHE A 108 -6.44 -30.99 -8.06
CA PHE A 108 -6.80 -29.58 -8.25
C PHE A 108 -5.59 -28.67 -8.09
N TYR A 109 -5.72 -27.44 -8.59
CA TYR A 109 -4.82 -26.34 -8.24
C TYR A 109 -5.62 -25.20 -7.57
N PHE A 110 -4.91 -24.29 -6.92
CA PHE A 110 -5.50 -23.06 -6.39
C PHE A 110 -5.44 -21.99 -7.47
N THR A 111 -6.59 -21.51 -7.93
CA THR A 111 -6.65 -20.34 -8.81
C THR A 111 -6.66 -19.04 -8.00
N ASN A 112 -6.48 -17.91 -8.66
CA ASN A 112 -6.43 -16.59 -8.04
C ASN A 112 -7.85 -16.09 -7.70
N PRO A 113 -8.27 -16.11 -6.41
CA PRO A 113 -9.61 -15.66 -6.01
C PRO A 113 -9.84 -14.16 -6.23
N TYR A 114 -8.78 -13.37 -6.41
CA TYR A 114 -8.85 -11.92 -6.64
C TYR A 114 -9.07 -11.57 -8.11
N ALA A 115 -8.98 -12.56 -9.00
CA ALA A 115 -9.20 -12.42 -10.43
C ALA A 115 -10.63 -12.82 -10.87
N VAL A 116 -11.59 -12.88 -9.93
CA VAL A 116 -12.97 -13.21 -10.27
C VAL A 116 -13.65 -12.04 -10.98
N ILE A 117 -14.14 -12.29 -12.19
CA ILE A 117 -14.79 -11.30 -13.07
C ILE A 117 -16.29 -11.61 -13.20
N GLY A 118 -17.10 -10.57 -13.35
CA GLY A 118 -18.55 -10.71 -13.52
C GLY A 118 -18.93 -11.45 -14.81
N PRO A 119 -20.14 -12.06 -14.86
CA PRO A 119 -20.59 -12.92 -15.96
C PRO A 119 -20.72 -12.21 -17.32
N HIS A 120 -20.74 -10.88 -17.32
CA HIS A 120 -20.92 -10.04 -18.50
C HIS A 120 -19.86 -8.93 -18.62
N ASP A 121 -18.79 -9.04 -17.83
CA ASP A 121 -17.73 -8.05 -17.80
C ASP A 121 -16.61 -8.41 -18.79
N ASP A 122 -15.91 -7.40 -19.30
CA ASP A 122 -14.77 -7.60 -20.20
C ASP A 122 -13.64 -8.35 -19.51
N ILE A 123 -13.07 -9.35 -20.19
CA ILE A 123 -12.00 -10.19 -19.66
C ILE A 123 -10.63 -9.59 -20.03
N PRO A 124 -9.77 -9.26 -19.05
CA PRO A 124 -8.44 -8.75 -19.35
C PRO A 124 -7.55 -9.86 -19.93
N VAL A 125 -6.90 -9.58 -21.06
CA VAL A 125 -5.85 -10.45 -21.60
C VAL A 125 -4.55 -10.20 -20.82
N PRO A 126 -3.91 -11.24 -20.24
CA PRO A 126 -2.67 -11.05 -19.50
C PRO A 126 -1.55 -10.45 -20.36
N PRO A 127 -0.69 -9.60 -19.78
CA PRO A 127 0.46 -9.05 -20.49
C PRO A 127 1.33 -10.14 -21.10
N GLY A 128 1.59 -10.03 -22.40
CA GLY A 128 2.44 -10.97 -23.15
C GLY A 128 1.72 -12.21 -23.67
N SER A 129 0.43 -12.40 -23.35
CA SER A 129 -0.37 -13.48 -23.94
C SER A 129 -1.02 -13.04 -25.25
N THR A 130 -1.04 -13.98 -26.20
CA THR A 130 -1.70 -13.88 -27.51
C THR A 130 -2.66 -15.04 -27.76
N VAL A 131 -2.67 -16.04 -26.87
CA VAL A 131 -3.49 -17.26 -26.95
C VAL A 131 -4.30 -17.38 -25.66
N LEU A 132 -5.40 -16.62 -25.59
CA LEU A 132 -6.36 -16.71 -24.49
C LEU A 132 -7.47 -17.71 -24.85
N ASP A 133 -7.68 -18.66 -23.97
CA ASP A 133 -8.63 -19.75 -24.10
C ASP A 133 -9.62 -19.76 -22.92
N PHE A 134 -10.71 -20.48 -23.05
CA PHE A 134 -11.78 -20.54 -22.04
C PHE A 134 -12.26 -21.97 -21.80
N GLU A 135 -12.68 -22.26 -20.59
CA GLU A 135 -13.10 -23.60 -20.15
C GLU A 135 -14.43 -23.49 -19.40
N LEU A 136 -15.48 -24.13 -19.94
CA LEU A 136 -16.80 -24.17 -19.29
C LEU A 136 -16.79 -25.16 -18.13
N GLU A 137 -17.07 -24.67 -16.93
CA GLU A 137 -17.08 -25.44 -15.69
C GLU A 137 -18.34 -25.18 -14.84
N VAL A 138 -18.53 -26.04 -13.85
CA VAL A 138 -19.55 -25.88 -12.81
C VAL A 138 -18.86 -25.93 -11.45
N ALA A 139 -18.96 -24.83 -10.69
CA ALA A 139 -18.40 -24.73 -9.36
C ALA A 139 -19.44 -25.15 -8.30
N ALA A 140 -19.05 -26.05 -7.40
CA ALA A 140 -19.76 -26.25 -6.14
C ALA A 140 -19.32 -25.21 -5.11
N VAL A 141 -20.30 -24.61 -4.42
CA VAL A 141 -20.07 -23.54 -3.45
C VAL A 141 -20.17 -24.10 -2.05
N ILE A 142 -19.13 -23.88 -1.26
CA ILE A 142 -19.03 -24.34 0.13
C ILE A 142 -19.47 -23.23 1.07
N GLY A 143 -20.57 -23.46 1.78
CA GLY A 143 -21.13 -22.50 2.74
C GLY A 143 -21.02 -22.93 4.20
N LYS A 144 -20.34 -24.05 4.48
CA LYS A 144 -20.04 -24.51 5.84
C LYS A 144 -18.60 -24.96 5.94
N GLU A 145 -17.86 -24.47 6.93
CA GLU A 145 -16.49 -24.91 7.16
C GLU A 145 -16.43 -26.40 7.48
N GLY A 146 -15.49 -27.11 6.86
CA GLY A 146 -15.22 -28.52 7.19
C GLY A 146 -13.77 -28.91 6.94
N ARG A 147 -13.33 -29.95 7.64
CA ARG A 147 -11.98 -30.50 7.59
C ARG A 147 -12.07 -32.03 7.66
N ASP A 148 -11.21 -32.71 6.91
CA ASP A 148 -11.08 -34.16 6.87
C ASP A 148 -12.44 -34.85 6.66
N LEU A 149 -13.24 -34.30 5.73
CA LEU A 149 -14.60 -34.74 5.46
C LEU A 149 -14.62 -36.08 4.71
N THR A 150 -15.65 -36.88 4.96
CA THR A 150 -16.05 -37.97 4.07
C THR A 150 -16.98 -37.41 2.97
N PRO A 151 -17.15 -38.08 1.82
CA PRO A 151 -18.09 -37.63 0.79
C PRO A 151 -19.51 -37.39 1.32
N GLU A 152 -19.99 -38.26 2.20
CA GLU A 152 -21.34 -38.13 2.79
C GLU A 152 -21.47 -36.85 3.62
N ARG A 153 -20.44 -36.52 4.40
CA ARG A 153 -20.42 -35.28 5.17
C ARG A 153 -20.20 -34.07 4.27
N ALA A 154 -19.36 -34.18 3.25
CA ALA A 154 -19.07 -33.11 2.31
C ALA A 154 -20.33 -32.56 1.62
N ARG A 155 -21.32 -33.42 1.37
CA ARG A 155 -22.64 -33.02 0.85
C ARG A 155 -23.29 -31.91 1.67
N GLU A 156 -23.28 -32.02 3.00
CA GLU A 156 -23.91 -31.04 3.91
C GLU A 156 -23.25 -29.65 3.86
N HIS A 157 -22.04 -29.57 3.28
CA HIS A 157 -21.26 -28.33 3.19
C HIS A 157 -21.49 -27.60 1.86
N ILE A 158 -22.04 -28.27 0.85
CA ILE A 158 -22.33 -27.69 -0.46
C ILE A 158 -23.69 -26.98 -0.38
N VAL A 159 -23.68 -25.65 -0.55
CA VAL A 159 -24.91 -24.84 -0.49
C VAL A 159 -25.54 -24.61 -1.86
N GLY A 160 -24.78 -24.83 -2.93
CA GLY A 160 -25.26 -24.61 -4.28
C GLY A 160 -24.16 -24.70 -5.31
N TYR A 161 -24.53 -24.35 -6.53
CA TYR A 161 -23.71 -24.46 -7.72
C TYR A 161 -23.83 -23.20 -8.56
N THR A 162 -22.74 -22.84 -9.26
CA THR A 162 -22.72 -21.74 -10.23
C THR A 162 -21.92 -22.17 -11.45
N VAL A 163 -22.20 -21.57 -12.60
CA VAL A 163 -21.31 -21.70 -13.76
C VAL A 163 -20.00 -20.98 -13.44
N LEU A 164 -18.90 -21.59 -13.85
CA LEU A 164 -17.55 -21.05 -13.84
C LEU A 164 -17.01 -21.09 -15.26
N ASN A 165 -16.32 -20.04 -15.69
CA ASN A 165 -15.50 -20.08 -16.89
C ASN A 165 -14.06 -19.77 -16.53
N ASP A 166 -13.17 -20.74 -16.75
CA ASP A 166 -11.75 -20.60 -16.44
C ASP A 166 -10.97 -20.09 -17.66
N TRP A 167 -10.30 -18.96 -17.50
CA TRP A 167 -9.59 -18.31 -18.61
C TRP A 167 -8.10 -18.63 -18.56
N SER A 168 -7.61 -19.21 -19.65
CA SER A 168 -6.27 -19.75 -19.74
C SER A 168 -5.44 -19.03 -20.79
N ALA A 169 -4.38 -18.35 -20.38
CA ALA A 169 -3.34 -17.85 -21.29
C ALA A 169 -2.39 -19.00 -21.65
N ARG A 170 -2.75 -19.74 -22.72
CA ARG A 170 -2.13 -21.03 -23.07
C ARG A 170 -0.66 -20.93 -23.43
N ASP A 171 -0.25 -19.82 -24.02
CA ASP A 171 1.16 -19.56 -24.35
C ASP A 171 2.02 -19.38 -23.10
N LEU A 172 1.55 -18.62 -22.12
CA LEU A 172 2.20 -18.48 -20.82
C LEU A 172 2.16 -19.80 -20.03
N GLN A 173 0.99 -20.42 -19.93
CA GLN A 173 0.77 -21.68 -19.22
C GLN A 173 1.72 -22.78 -19.73
N SER A 174 1.80 -22.97 -21.05
CA SER A 174 2.64 -24.01 -21.66
C SER A 174 4.13 -23.78 -21.38
N ALA A 175 4.57 -22.52 -21.36
CA ALA A 175 5.95 -22.19 -21.02
C ALA A 175 6.26 -22.47 -19.55
N GLU A 176 5.33 -22.16 -18.64
CA GLU A 176 5.46 -22.40 -17.20
C GLU A 176 5.50 -23.90 -16.87
N MET A 177 4.61 -24.69 -17.45
CA MET A 177 4.50 -26.12 -17.15
C MET A 177 5.76 -26.91 -17.55
N ARG A 178 6.57 -26.43 -18.51
CA ARG A 178 7.88 -27.02 -18.83
C ARG A 178 8.90 -26.92 -17.69
N VAL A 179 8.71 -26.00 -16.76
CA VAL A 179 9.56 -25.82 -15.57
C VAL A 179 9.15 -26.78 -14.45
N GLY A 180 8.03 -27.50 -14.59
CA GLY A 180 7.53 -28.44 -13.59
C GLY A 180 6.84 -27.78 -12.39
N LEU A 181 6.60 -26.47 -12.46
CA LEU A 181 5.84 -25.68 -11.49
C LEU A 181 4.81 -24.84 -12.26
N GLY A 182 3.55 -24.88 -11.82
CA GLY A 182 2.46 -24.15 -12.45
C GLY A 182 1.21 -25.01 -12.65
N PRO A 183 0.14 -24.45 -13.26
CA PRO A 183 0.10 -23.13 -13.91
C PRO A 183 0.28 -21.96 -12.91
N CYS A 184 0.90 -20.86 -13.37
CA CYS A 184 1.06 -19.62 -12.60
C CYS A 184 0.37 -18.47 -13.32
N LYS A 185 1.11 -17.63 -14.07
CA LYS A 185 0.55 -16.49 -14.81
C LYS A 185 -0.38 -16.90 -15.93
N GLY A 186 -0.29 -18.15 -16.40
CA GLY A 186 -1.27 -18.74 -17.32
C GLY A 186 -2.71 -18.74 -16.81
N LYS A 187 -2.93 -18.75 -15.49
CA LYS A 187 -4.26 -18.85 -14.84
C LYS A 187 -4.55 -17.72 -13.83
N ASP A 188 -3.63 -16.76 -13.66
CA ASP A 188 -3.67 -15.76 -12.59
C ASP A 188 -4.59 -14.54 -12.89
N THR A 189 -5.10 -14.43 -14.12
CA THR A 189 -5.63 -13.15 -14.65
C THR A 189 -7.14 -13.03 -14.60
N ALA A 190 -7.88 -14.11 -14.84
CA ALA A 190 -9.34 -14.05 -14.85
C ALA A 190 -9.99 -15.42 -14.59
N THR A 191 -11.04 -15.42 -13.78
CA THR A 191 -12.02 -16.51 -13.66
C THR A 191 -13.40 -15.88 -13.65
N THR A 192 -14.32 -16.32 -14.50
CA THR A 192 -15.68 -15.76 -14.50
C THR A 192 -16.61 -16.66 -13.70
N LEU A 193 -17.44 -16.07 -12.83
CA LEU A 193 -18.48 -16.79 -12.10
C LEU A 193 -19.87 -16.19 -12.38
N GLY A 194 -20.87 -17.05 -12.47
CA GLY A 194 -22.27 -16.67 -12.48
C GLY A 194 -23.01 -16.99 -13.79
N PRO A 195 -24.18 -16.38 -14.02
CA PRO A 195 -24.69 -15.19 -13.32
C PRO A 195 -25.32 -15.44 -11.94
N TYR A 196 -25.65 -16.69 -11.61
CA TYR A 196 -26.42 -17.02 -10.40
C TYR A 196 -25.78 -18.12 -9.58
N LEU A 197 -25.92 -18.02 -8.25
CA LEU A 197 -25.81 -19.17 -7.37
C LEU A 197 -27.17 -19.89 -7.33
N VAL A 198 -27.21 -21.13 -7.81
CA VAL A 198 -28.39 -22.00 -7.72
C VAL A 198 -28.23 -22.88 -6.48
N THR A 199 -29.21 -22.87 -5.58
CA THR A 199 -29.12 -23.65 -4.34
C THR A 199 -29.16 -25.15 -4.61
N ALA A 200 -28.49 -25.94 -3.76
CA ALA A 200 -28.32 -27.38 -4.00
C ALA A 200 -29.65 -28.16 -4.09
N ASP A 201 -30.67 -27.76 -3.32
CA ASP A 201 -32.00 -28.37 -3.32
C ASP A 201 -32.72 -28.28 -4.68
N GLU A 202 -32.47 -27.23 -5.48
CA GLU A 202 -33.05 -27.09 -6.83
C GLU A 202 -32.50 -28.12 -7.81
N LEU A 203 -31.25 -28.50 -7.61
CA LEU A 203 -30.53 -29.38 -8.54
C LEU A 203 -30.61 -30.84 -8.12
N GLU A 204 -31.08 -31.15 -6.91
CA GLU A 204 -31.13 -32.51 -6.39
C GLU A 204 -31.98 -33.45 -7.26
N ARG A 205 -33.04 -32.93 -7.91
CA ARG A 205 -33.85 -33.72 -8.87
C ARG A 205 -33.10 -34.21 -10.11
N TYR A 206 -31.93 -33.65 -10.39
CA TYR A 206 -31.06 -34.06 -11.50
C TYR A 206 -29.94 -35.00 -11.07
N ARG A 207 -29.89 -35.36 -9.77
CA ARG A 207 -28.90 -36.30 -9.27
C ARG A 207 -29.27 -37.73 -9.65
N ASP A 208 -28.30 -38.50 -10.12
CA ASP A 208 -28.47 -39.93 -10.37
C ASP A 208 -28.10 -40.80 -9.15
N ASP A 209 -28.30 -42.11 -9.28
CA ASP A 209 -28.07 -43.09 -8.21
C ASP A 209 -26.59 -43.20 -7.80
N ASP A 210 -25.67 -42.81 -8.68
CA ASP A 210 -24.22 -42.78 -8.44
C ASP A 210 -23.76 -41.45 -7.82
N GLY A 211 -24.68 -40.49 -7.65
CA GLY A 211 -24.45 -39.23 -6.97
C GLY A 211 -24.05 -38.07 -7.89
N PHE A 212 -24.01 -38.24 -9.20
CA PHE A 212 -23.66 -37.21 -10.18
C PHE A 212 -24.86 -36.35 -10.56
N LEU A 213 -24.62 -35.08 -10.89
CA LEU A 213 -25.64 -34.17 -11.40
C LEU A 213 -25.71 -34.26 -12.92
N ARG A 214 -26.81 -34.80 -13.45
CA ARG A 214 -27.04 -34.96 -14.89
C ARG A 214 -27.52 -33.65 -15.53
N LEU A 215 -26.61 -32.67 -15.63
CA LEU A 215 -26.86 -31.35 -16.22
C LEU A 215 -26.19 -31.24 -17.60
N GLY A 216 -26.91 -30.67 -18.56
CA GLY A 216 -26.35 -30.36 -19.88
C GLY A 216 -25.45 -29.14 -19.83
N LEU A 217 -24.25 -29.25 -20.38
CA LEU A 217 -23.27 -28.18 -20.53
C LEU A 217 -23.24 -27.74 -21.99
N THR A 218 -23.19 -26.44 -22.25
CA THR A 218 -23.11 -25.89 -23.60
C THR A 218 -22.29 -24.61 -23.58
N ALA A 219 -21.29 -24.54 -24.45
CA ALA A 219 -20.44 -23.37 -24.65
C ALA A 219 -20.70 -22.78 -26.05
N GLU A 220 -20.86 -21.46 -26.12
CA GLU A 220 -21.15 -20.73 -27.35
C GLU A 220 -20.21 -19.53 -27.52
N ILE A 221 -19.80 -19.26 -28.76
CA ILE A 221 -19.06 -18.05 -29.14
C ILE A 221 -19.89 -17.32 -30.19
N ASN A 222 -20.27 -16.07 -29.92
CA ASN A 222 -21.09 -15.26 -30.84
C ASN A 222 -22.39 -15.97 -31.31
N GLY A 223 -22.98 -16.80 -30.46
CA GLY A 223 -24.19 -17.58 -30.74
C GLY A 223 -23.97 -18.88 -31.52
N GLU A 224 -22.72 -19.23 -31.82
CA GLU A 224 -22.37 -20.53 -32.39
C GLU A 224 -21.94 -21.50 -31.29
N VAL A 225 -22.55 -22.69 -31.24
CA VAL A 225 -22.19 -23.71 -30.26
C VAL A 225 -20.85 -24.34 -30.62
N VAL A 226 -19.87 -24.21 -29.73
CA VAL A 226 -18.52 -24.73 -29.92
C VAL A 226 -18.21 -25.93 -29.02
N GLY A 227 -19.05 -26.20 -28.03
CA GLY A 227 -18.90 -27.37 -27.14
C GLY A 227 -20.20 -27.77 -26.46
N LYS A 228 -20.37 -29.08 -26.23
CA LYS A 228 -21.46 -29.65 -25.44
C LYS A 228 -20.95 -30.86 -24.68
N ASP A 229 -21.43 -31.03 -23.45
CA ASP A 229 -21.18 -32.23 -22.65
C ASP A 229 -22.29 -32.44 -21.62
N LEU A 230 -22.20 -33.51 -20.84
CA LEU A 230 -22.99 -33.75 -19.64
C LEU A 230 -22.08 -33.66 -18.42
N LEU A 231 -22.49 -32.90 -17.41
CA LEU A 231 -21.74 -32.77 -16.15
C LEU A 231 -21.51 -34.12 -15.47
N SER A 232 -22.44 -35.07 -15.63
CA SER A 232 -22.33 -36.43 -15.10
C SER A 232 -21.23 -37.29 -15.77
N ASN A 233 -20.56 -36.78 -16.81
CA ASN A 233 -19.41 -37.46 -17.41
C ASN A 233 -18.10 -37.22 -16.64
N MET A 234 -18.11 -36.35 -15.63
CA MET A 234 -16.96 -36.15 -14.74
C MET A 234 -16.67 -37.42 -13.92
N SER A 235 -15.39 -37.69 -13.61
CA SER A 235 -15.00 -38.94 -12.92
C SER A 235 -15.14 -38.92 -11.41
N TRP A 236 -15.39 -37.76 -10.81
CA TRP A 236 -15.49 -37.59 -9.37
C TRP A 236 -16.69 -36.74 -9.03
N THR A 237 -17.50 -37.17 -8.05
CA THR A 237 -18.61 -36.38 -7.52
C THR A 237 -18.09 -35.10 -6.83
N PHE A 238 -18.94 -34.07 -6.71
CA PHE A 238 -18.56 -32.87 -5.95
C PHE A 238 -18.24 -33.19 -4.49
N GLU A 239 -18.97 -34.14 -3.91
CA GLU A 239 -18.75 -34.67 -2.57
C GLU A 239 -17.35 -35.27 -2.40
N GLU A 240 -16.89 -36.08 -3.35
CA GLU A 240 -15.54 -36.65 -3.34
C GLU A 240 -14.46 -35.59 -3.51
N MET A 241 -14.67 -34.62 -4.41
CA MET A 241 -13.77 -33.49 -4.61
C MET A 241 -13.62 -32.65 -3.33
N VAL A 242 -14.73 -32.33 -2.67
CA VAL A 242 -14.74 -31.56 -1.42
C VAL A 242 -14.10 -32.36 -0.27
N ALA A 243 -14.41 -33.66 -0.17
CA ALA A 243 -13.78 -34.54 0.79
C ALA A 243 -12.26 -34.55 0.61
N TYR A 244 -11.77 -34.69 -0.63
CA TYR A 244 -10.35 -34.64 -0.95
C TYR A 244 -9.72 -33.27 -0.64
N ALA A 245 -10.34 -32.17 -1.06
CA ALA A 245 -9.87 -30.80 -0.78
C ALA A 245 -9.76 -30.47 0.72
N SER A 246 -10.53 -31.16 1.57
CA SER A 246 -10.53 -30.98 3.02
C SER A 246 -9.51 -31.85 3.77
N ARG A 247 -8.77 -32.74 3.08
CA ARG A 247 -7.77 -33.60 3.74
C ARG A 247 -6.61 -32.78 4.26
N GLY A 248 -6.40 -32.82 5.57
CA GLY A 248 -5.33 -32.09 6.25
C GLY A 248 -5.50 -30.57 6.29
N THR A 249 -6.63 -30.03 5.81
CA THR A 249 -6.87 -28.58 5.72
C THR A 249 -8.36 -28.24 5.81
N SER A 250 -8.71 -27.05 6.31
CA SER A 250 -10.09 -26.58 6.29
C SER A 250 -10.49 -26.10 4.89
N VAL A 251 -11.68 -26.49 4.43
CA VAL A 251 -12.36 -25.85 3.31
C VAL A 251 -13.32 -24.83 3.89
N ARG A 252 -13.06 -23.55 3.67
CA ARG A 252 -13.89 -22.43 4.11
C ARG A 252 -13.75 -21.26 3.13
N PRO A 253 -14.65 -20.28 3.18
CA PRO A 253 -14.35 -18.97 2.67
C PRO A 253 -13.11 -18.37 3.41
N GLY A 254 -11.94 -18.34 2.76
CA GLY A 254 -10.67 -17.73 3.18
C GLY A 254 -10.72 -16.24 3.57
N ASP A 255 -10.87 -16.00 4.86
CA ASP A 255 -10.63 -14.69 5.47
C ASP A 255 -9.73 -14.78 6.70
N ALA A 256 -8.90 -15.82 6.88
CA ALA A 256 -8.31 -16.12 8.20
C ALA A 256 -7.51 -14.97 8.80
N GLU A 257 -6.67 -14.33 8.00
CA GLU A 257 -5.88 -13.18 8.40
C GLU A 257 -6.77 -11.93 8.55
N ILE A 258 -7.77 -11.75 7.68
CA ILE A 258 -8.69 -10.61 7.77
C ILE A 258 -9.60 -10.73 8.99
N ASP A 259 -10.22 -11.88 9.23
CA ASP A 259 -10.97 -12.26 10.43
C ASP A 259 -10.16 -12.02 11.68
N LYS A 260 -8.89 -12.47 11.67
CA LYS A 260 -8.01 -12.29 12.81
C LYS A 260 -7.69 -10.81 13.05
N LEU A 261 -7.46 -10.05 11.98
CA LEU A 261 -7.24 -8.62 12.05
C LEU A 261 -8.49 -7.89 12.56
N VAL A 262 -9.70 -8.26 12.09
CA VAL A 262 -10.99 -7.76 12.59
C VAL A 262 -11.11 -8.03 14.09
N GLU A 263 -10.82 -9.25 14.54
CA GLU A 263 -10.86 -9.62 15.95
C GLU A 263 -9.91 -8.76 16.81
N MET A 264 -8.68 -8.56 16.34
CA MET A 264 -7.68 -7.71 17.02
C MET A 264 -8.15 -6.26 17.10
N ILE A 265 -8.67 -5.71 15.99
CA ILE A 265 -9.18 -4.34 15.91
C ILE A 265 -10.38 -4.14 16.82
N ASP A 266 -11.35 -5.05 16.79
CA ASP A 266 -12.58 -4.94 17.59
C ASP A 266 -12.27 -4.95 19.10
N LYS A 267 -11.28 -5.75 19.53
CA LYS A 267 -10.84 -5.82 20.93
C LYS A 267 -10.03 -4.61 21.38
N ALA A 268 -9.18 -4.06 20.52
CA ALA A 268 -8.30 -2.94 20.86
C ALA A 268 -9.09 -1.66 21.21
N GLN A 269 -8.64 -0.91 22.22
CA GLN A 269 -9.26 0.36 22.59
C GLN A 269 -8.48 1.56 22.03
N LYS A 270 -7.16 1.44 21.97
CA LYS A 270 -6.25 2.42 21.38
C LYS A 270 -5.57 1.78 20.18
N ILE A 271 -5.90 2.24 18.97
CA ILE A 271 -5.29 1.77 17.72
C ILE A 271 -4.43 2.90 17.16
N THR A 272 -3.27 2.57 16.60
CA THR A 272 -2.44 3.50 15.82
C THR A 272 -2.14 2.90 14.46
N LEU A 273 -2.31 3.68 13.39
CA LEU A 273 -1.85 3.32 12.05
C LEU A 273 -0.47 3.92 11.80
N PHE A 274 0.46 3.13 11.27
CA PHE A 274 1.77 3.62 10.89
C PHE A 274 2.07 3.28 9.42
N CYS A 275 2.02 4.32 8.58
CA CYS A 275 1.96 4.18 7.13
C CYS A 275 3.32 4.39 6.45
N GLY A 276 3.64 3.55 5.47
CA GLY A 276 4.80 3.67 4.59
C GLY A 276 4.42 3.97 3.15
N SER A 277 5.38 3.84 2.22
CA SER A 277 5.12 4.09 0.79
C SER A 277 4.21 3.06 0.13
N GLY A 278 3.99 1.89 0.75
CA GLY A 278 3.03 0.90 0.25
C GLY A 278 1.57 1.33 0.38
N THR A 279 1.31 2.51 0.96
CA THR A 279 -0.01 3.17 0.96
C THR A 279 -0.28 4.01 -0.28
N ALA A 280 0.65 4.05 -1.25
CA ALA A 280 0.46 4.76 -2.50
C ALA A 280 -0.82 4.29 -3.21
N GLY A 281 -1.74 5.22 -3.48
CA GLY A 281 -3.04 4.92 -4.09
C GLY A 281 -4.14 4.42 -3.13
N ALA A 282 -3.85 4.38 -1.81
CA ALA A 282 -4.77 3.92 -0.76
C ALA A 282 -5.15 5.02 0.26
N HIS A 283 -4.94 6.30 -0.07
CA HIS A 283 -5.20 7.42 0.86
C HIS A 283 -6.65 7.43 1.37
N ALA A 284 -7.61 7.34 0.45
CA ALA A 284 -9.04 7.35 0.81
C ALA A 284 -9.40 6.19 1.74
N GLU A 285 -8.91 4.98 1.43
CA GLU A 285 -9.14 3.79 2.25
C GLU A 285 -8.49 3.92 3.65
N VAL A 286 -7.29 4.50 3.75
CA VAL A 286 -6.66 4.77 5.06
C VAL A 286 -7.46 5.81 5.86
N MET A 287 -7.95 6.88 5.22
CA MET A 287 -8.75 7.89 5.91
C MET A 287 -10.10 7.35 6.39
N GLU A 288 -10.79 6.58 5.55
CA GLU A 288 -12.06 5.93 5.90
C GLU A 288 -11.86 4.97 7.08
N PHE A 289 -10.81 4.15 7.02
CA PHE A 289 -10.50 3.21 8.09
C PHE A 289 -10.11 3.93 9.39
N ALA A 290 -9.23 4.94 9.31
CA ALA A 290 -8.81 5.74 10.46
C ALA A 290 -10.00 6.45 11.14
N GLU A 291 -10.95 6.98 10.37
CA GLU A 291 -12.19 7.54 10.90
C GLU A 291 -13.04 6.45 11.56
N LYS A 292 -13.25 5.30 10.90
CA LYS A 292 -14.09 4.21 11.44
C LYS A 292 -13.57 3.69 12.78
N VAL A 293 -12.25 3.59 12.95
CA VAL A 293 -11.62 3.11 14.18
C VAL A 293 -11.13 4.23 15.12
N LYS A 294 -11.35 5.50 14.77
CA LYS A 294 -10.91 6.69 15.51
C LYS A 294 -9.42 6.62 15.89
N SER A 295 -8.57 6.33 14.90
CA SER A 295 -7.14 6.06 15.09
C SER A 295 -6.27 7.23 14.63
N PRO A 296 -5.25 7.66 15.39
CA PRO A 296 -4.18 8.49 14.87
C PRO A 296 -3.40 7.78 13.76
N VAL A 297 -2.88 8.56 12.82
CA VAL A 297 -2.12 8.10 11.65
C VAL A 297 -0.73 8.72 11.70
N GLY A 298 0.26 7.90 12.05
CA GLY A 298 1.68 8.24 11.88
C GLY A 298 2.19 7.74 10.54
N HIS A 299 3.33 8.28 10.08
CA HIS A 299 3.93 7.83 8.83
C HIS A 299 5.47 7.81 8.85
N ALA A 300 6.05 6.92 8.05
CA ALA A 300 7.46 6.94 7.72
C ALA A 300 7.76 8.06 6.70
N LEU A 301 9.05 8.40 6.52
CA LEU A 301 9.45 9.44 5.55
C LEU A 301 8.94 9.15 4.14
N ARG A 302 9.06 7.90 3.69
CA ARG A 302 8.58 7.46 2.37
C ARG A 302 7.06 7.41 2.25
N GLY A 303 6.33 7.41 3.38
CA GLY A 303 4.87 7.47 3.42
C GLY A 303 4.33 8.92 3.40
N LYS A 304 5.16 9.92 3.70
CA LYS A 304 4.76 11.32 3.85
C LYS A 304 3.98 11.86 2.64
N GLU A 305 4.50 11.66 1.43
CA GLU A 305 3.83 12.17 0.22
C GLU A 305 2.46 11.52 -0.05
N TRP A 306 2.22 10.34 0.51
CA TRP A 306 1.03 9.52 0.24
C TRP A 306 -0.08 9.69 1.26
N ILE A 307 0.25 10.02 2.51
CA ILE A 307 -0.71 9.96 3.64
C ILE A 307 -0.87 11.28 4.40
N GLN A 308 0.08 12.20 4.37
CA GLN A 308 0.00 13.38 5.23
C GLN A 308 -1.00 14.44 4.73
N TYR A 309 -1.22 14.57 3.41
CA TYR A 309 -2.15 15.56 2.87
C TYR A 309 -3.60 15.22 3.22
N ASP A 310 -4.45 16.24 3.39
CA ASP A 310 -5.89 16.09 3.68
C ASP A 310 -6.23 15.03 4.74
N ASN A 311 -5.35 14.90 5.74
CA ASN A 311 -5.43 13.87 6.76
C ASN A 311 -5.72 14.50 8.14
N PRO A 312 -6.97 14.44 8.62
CA PRO A 312 -7.36 14.99 9.92
C PRO A 312 -6.85 14.14 11.11
N PHE A 313 -6.23 13.00 10.85
CA PHE A 313 -5.71 12.06 11.84
C PHE A 313 -4.17 12.10 11.95
N ASP A 314 -3.49 12.97 11.20
CA ASP A 314 -2.03 13.04 11.16
C ASP A 314 -1.44 13.34 12.54
N VAL A 315 -0.49 12.50 12.96
CA VAL A 315 0.32 12.71 14.17
C VAL A 315 1.81 12.82 13.85
N GLY A 316 2.17 12.91 12.57
CA GLY A 316 3.51 13.17 12.08
C GLY A 316 4.37 11.90 11.94
N MET A 317 5.66 12.05 12.25
CA MET A 317 6.67 11.05 11.94
C MET A 317 7.44 10.60 13.18
N SER A 318 7.85 9.32 13.19
CA SER A 318 8.79 8.77 14.18
C SER A 318 10.22 8.72 13.64
N GLY A 319 11.19 8.33 14.48
CA GLY A 319 12.61 8.25 14.14
C GLY A 319 13.39 9.56 14.37
N LEU A 320 14.67 9.55 13.97
CA LEU A 320 15.59 10.69 14.16
C LEU A 320 15.14 11.97 13.42
N LEU A 321 14.45 11.80 12.28
CA LEU A 321 13.89 12.90 11.50
C LEU A 321 12.47 13.30 11.95
N GLY A 322 11.91 12.54 12.88
CA GLY A 322 10.51 12.64 13.30
C GLY A 322 10.13 13.98 13.90
N TYR A 323 8.84 14.13 14.12
CA TYR A 323 8.20 15.26 14.80
C TYR A 323 6.76 14.87 15.17
N GLY A 324 6.15 15.65 16.07
CA GLY A 324 4.77 15.41 16.49
C GLY A 324 4.66 14.25 17.48
N ALA A 325 3.52 13.57 17.46
CA ALA A 325 3.13 12.58 18.46
C ALA A 325 3.24 11.13 17.96
N ALA A 326 3.72 10.88 16.73
CA ALA A 326 3.73 9.53 16.14
C ALA A 326 4.46 8.48 17.01
N TYR A 327 5.64 8.79 17.57
CA TYR A 327 6.34 7.89 18.48
C TYR A 327 5.47 7.53 19.70
N GLU A 328 4.84 8.52 20.32
CA GLU A 328 4.02 8.30 21.50
C GLU A 328 2.74 7.54 21.14
N ALA A 329 2.14 7.82 19.99
CA ALA A 329 0.99 7.09 19.48
C ALA A 329 1.31 5.61 19.25
N THR A 330 2.49 5.25 18.73
CA THR A 330 2.86 3.84 18.52
C THR A 330 3.15 3.11 19.83
N HIS A 331 3.59 3.80 20.89
CA HIS A 331 3.92 3.15 22.18
C HIS A 331 2.77 3.19 23.19
N GLU A 332 1.84 4.14 23.07
CA GLU A 332 0.68 4.24 23.97
C GLU A 332 -0.54 3.46 23.44
N CYS A 333 -0.50 2.89 22.24
CA CYS A 333 -1.60 2.09 21.69
C CYS A 333 -1.65 0.66 22.26
N ASP A 334 -2.80 -0.01 22.12
CA ASP A 334 -2.93 -1.44 22.40
C ASP A 334 -2.64 -2.27 21.14
N LEU A 335 -2.95 -1.72 19.97
CA LEU A 335 -2.73 -2.32 18.66
C LEU A 335 -2.07 -1.32 17.71
N LEU A 336 -0.89 -1.68 17.20
CA LEU A 336 -0.19 -0.98 16.14
C LEU A 336 -0.42 -1.72 14.81
N ILE A 337 -0.92 -1.00 13.81
CA ILE A 337 -1.11 -1.54 12.45
C ILE A 337 -0.09 -0.87 11.52
N LEU A 338 0.88 -1.65 11.07
CA LEU A 338 1.90 -1.24 10.11
C LEU A 338 1.35 -1.44 8.69
N LEU A 339 1.21 -0.35 7.92
CA LEU A 339 0.63 -0.38 6.57
C LEU A 339 1.70 -0.06 5.52
N GLY A 340 2.12 -1.08 4.76
CA GLY A 340 3.01 -0.95 3.60
C GLY A 340 4.33 -0.23 3.92
N THR A 341 4.95 -0.58 5.05
CA THR A 341 6.10 0.15 5.61
C THR A 341 7.28 -0.78 5.90
N ASP A 342 8.49 -0.33 5.53
CA ASP A 342 9.78 -0.91 5.94
C ASP A 342 10.57 0.14 6.72
N PHE A 343 9.93 0.75 7.73
CA PHE A 343 10.57 1.74 8.58
C PHE A 343 11.77 1.13 9.31
N PRO A 344 12.99 1.65 9.11
CA PRO A 344 14.20 0.88 9.38
C PRO A 344 14.66 0.90 10.85
N TYR A 345 14.06 1.75 11.69
CA TYR A 345 14.56 2.01 13.04
C TYR A 345 13.77 1.21 14.08
N ASN A 346 14.18 -0.05 14.29
CA ASN A 346 13.52 -0.96 15.23
C ASN A 346 13.40 -0.37 16.65
N ALA A 347 14.41 0.37 17.11
CA ALA A 347 14.41 1.02 18.43
C ALA A 347 13.35 2.12 18.61
N PHE A 348 12.67 2.52 17.53
CA PHE A 348 11.57 3.49 17.55
C PHE A 348 10.20 2.83 17.35
N LEU A 349 10.15 1.50 17.25
CA LEU A 349 8.92 0.72 17.27
C LEU A 349 8.77 0.06 18.65
N PRO A 350 7.54 -0.06 19.15
CA PRO A 350 7.26 -0.74 20.42
C PRO A 350 7.55 -2.24 20.31
N ASP A 351 7.87 -2.86 21.44
CA ASP A 351 8.05 -4.32 21.58
C ASP A 351 7.06 -4.96 22.57
N ASP A 352 6.21 -4.14 23.21
CA ASP A 352 5.27 -4.49 24.27
C ASP A 352 3.79 -4.28 23.90
N VAL A 353 3.50 -3.97 22.63
CA VAL A 353 2.13 -3.80 22.10
C VAL A 353 1.81 -4.88 21.07
N GLN A 354 0.51 -5.10 20.78
CA GLN A 354 0.15 -5.99 19.67
C GLN A 354 0.47 -5.33 18.33
N ILE A 355 1.09 -6.07 17.41
CA ILE A 355 1.49 -5.55 16.10
C ILE A 355 0.91 -6.42 14.98
N ALA A 356 0.10 -5.79 14.12
CA ALA A 356 -0.29 -6.34 12.83
C ALA A 356 0.45 -5.60 11.70
N GLN A 357 0.93 -6.33 10.68
CA GLN A 357 1.59 -5.73 9.52
C GLN A 357 0.95 -6.19 8.22
N VAL A 358 0.59 -5.23 7.36
CA VAL A 358 0.13 -5.43 5.99
C VAL A 358 1.23 -4.99 5.03
N ASP A 359 1.71 -5.89 4.18
CA ASP A 359 2.66 -5.54 3.12
C ASP A 359 2.49 -6.47 1.91
N VAL A 360 2.72 -5.95 0.70
CA VAL A 360 2.68 -6.71 -0.55
C VAL A 360 3.96 -7.55 -0.73
N ARG A 361 5.05 -7.15 -0.06
CA ARG A 361 6.33 -7.84 -0.07
C ARG A 361 6.46 -8.75 1.15
N PRO A 362 6.44 -10.08 0.98
CA PRO A 362 6.51 -11.01 2.10
C PRO A 362 7.80 -10.85 2.91
N GLU A 363 8.92 -10.45 2.29
CA GLU A 363 10.20 -10.22 2.95
C GLU A 363 10.23 -9.00 3.90
N HIS A 364 9.21 -8.16 3.87
CA HIS A 364 9.05 -7.05 4.81
C HIS A 364 8.35 -7.45 6.10
N LEU A 365 7.52 -8.51 6.06
CA LEU A 365 6.72 -8.95 7.19
C LEU A 365 7.63 -9.42 8.32
N GLY A 366 7.57 -8.75 9.47
CA GLY A 366 8.34 -9.12 10.67
C GLY A 366 9.83 -8.79 10.61
N ARG A 367 10.28 -8.10 9.56
CA ARG A 367 11.69 -7.71 9.40
C ARG A 367 12.15 -6.70 10.45
N ARG A 368 11.25 -5.80 10.88
CA ARG A 368 11.57 -4.63 11.74
C ARG A 368 10.99 -4.72 13.14
N SER A 369 9.99 -5.57 13.34
CA SER A 369 9.28 -5.76 14.60
C SER A 369 8.77 -7.19 14.72
N LYS A 370 8.62 -7.68 15.94
CA LYS A 370 7.89 -8.94 16.17
C LYS A 370 6.41 -8.72 15.86
N LEU A 371 5.80 -9.59 15.07
CA LEU A 371 4.39 -9.50 14.68
C LEU A 371 3.53 -10.48 15.47
N ASP A 372 2.34 -10.03 15.86
CA ASP A 372 1.24 -10.90 16.29
C ASP A 372 0.41 -11.39 15.10
N LEU A 373 0.34 -10.59 14.03
CA LEU A 373 -0.31 -10.95 12.78
C LEU A 373 0.42 -10.37 11.57
N ALA A 374 0.73 -11.24 10.61
CA ALA A 374 1.22 -10.85 9.30
C ALA A 374 0.09 -11.00 8.28
N VAL A 375 -0.16 -9.96 7.50
CA VAL A 375 -1.15 -9.94 6.41
C VAL A 375 -0.38 -9.67 5.13
N TRP A 376 -0.21 -10.70 4.31
CA TRP A 376 0.42 -10.55 3.01
C TRP A 376 -0.61 -10.07 1.99
N GLY A 377 -0.50 -8.81 1.57
CA GLY A 377 -1.47 -8.21 0.67
C GLY A 377 -1.19 -6.74 0.36
N ASP A 378 -1.83 -6.26 -0.71
CA ASP A 378 -1.87 -4.83 -1.01
C ASP A 378 -2.67 -4.08 0.06
N VAL A 379 -2.19 -2.90 0.47
CA VAL A 379 -2.82 -2.13 1.56
C VAL A 379 -4.24 -1.70 1.19
N LYS A 380 -4.46 -1.25 -0.04
CA LYS A 380 -5.75 -0.74 -0.49
C LYS A 380 -6.80 -1.84 -0.45
N GLU A 381 -6.50 -2.97 -1.06
CA GLU A 381 -7.42 -4.10 -1.13
C GLU A 381 -7.63 -4.73 0.25
N THR A 382 -6.58 -4.83 1.07
CA THR A 382 -6.72 -5.27 2.47
C THR A 382 -7.69 -4.38 3.24
N LEU A 383 -7.56 -3.05 3.14
CA LEU A 383 -8.44 -2.12 3.84
C LEU A 383 -9.87 -2.14 3.30
N ARG A 384 -10.08 -2.38 2.00
CA ARG A 384 -11.43 -2.55 1.43
C ARG A 384 -12.15 -3.78 1.94
N CYS A 385 -11.43 -4.89 2.12
CA CYS A 385 -11.98 -6.10 2.72
C CYS A 385 -12.20 -5.94 4.22
N LEU A 386 -11.29 -5.24 4.91
CA LEU A 386 -11.28 -5.08 6.36
C LEU A 386 -12.31 -4.08 6.86
N THR A 387 -12.39 -2.90 6.24
CA THR A 387 -13.15 -1.74 6.74
C THR A 387 -14.63 -2.04 6.92
N PRO A 388 -15.35 -2.74 6.03
CA PRO A 388 -16.75 -3.09 6.24
C PRO A 388 -16.99 -3.99 7.45
N ARG A 389 -16.02 -4.84 7.81
CA ARG A 389 -16.17 -5.90 8.83
C ARG A 389 -15.82 -5.47 10.24
N VAL A 390 -15.04 -4.42 10.40
CA VAL A 390 -14.70 -3.88 11.73
C VAL A 390 -15.86 -3.07 12.30
N LYS A 391 -16.06 -3.15 13.62
CA LYS A 391 -17.08 -2.34 14.30
C LYS A 391 -16.64 -0.88 14.34
N GLU A 392 -17.58 0.02 14.09
CA GLU A 392 -17.31 1.45 14.26
C GLU A 392 -17.02 1.76 15.74
N LYS A 393 -15.89 2.44 15.99
CA LYS A 393 -15.53 2.91 17.32
C LYS A 393 -16.08 4.32 17.54
N THR A 394 -16.68 4.55 18.70
CA THR A 394 -17.22 5.87 19.08
C THR A 394 -16.28 6.66 20.00
N ASN A 395 -15.36 5.97 20.69
CA ASN A 395 -14.41 6.61 21.60
C ASN A 395 -13.21 7.18 20.84
N ARG A 396 -13.14 8.52 20.77
CA ARG A 396 -12.05 9.27 20.13
C ARG A 396 -10.99 9.83 21.09
N ARG A 397 -11.03 9.50 22.39
CA ARG A 397 -10.15 10.11 23.41
C ARG A 397 -8.66 9.92 23.11
N PHE A 398 -8.28 8.76 22.59
CA PHE A 398 -6.88 8.47 22.25
C PHE A 398 -6.41 9.29 21.05
N LEU A 399 -7.19 9.29 19.97
CA LEU A 399 -6.97 10.14 18.80
C LEU A 399 -6.85 11.61 19.20
N ASP A 400 -7.82 12.15 19.94
CA ASP A 400 -7.82 13.57 20.33
C ASP A 400 -6.63 13.93 21.21
N LYS A 401 -6.20 13.02 22.10
CA LYS A 401 -5.00 13.21 22.91
C LYS A 401 -3.75 13.29 22.03
N MET A 402 -3.60 12.40 21.05
CA MET A 402 -2.43 12.39 20.16
C MET A 402 -2.44 13.59 19.20
N LEU A 403 -3.60 13.96 18.65
CA LEU A 403 -3.76 15.16 17.83
C LEU A 403 -3.41 16.43 18.62
N LYS A 404 -3.86 16.54 19.88
CA LYS A 404 -3.49 17.65 20.74
C LYS A 404 -1.98 17.71 20.97
N LYS A 405 -1.35 16.59 21.32
CA LYS A 405 0.10 16.53 21.50
C LYS A 405 0.86 16.91 20.23
N HIS A 406 0.39 16.44 19.07
CA HIS A 406 0.96 16.78 17.78
C HIS A 406 0.85 18.30 17.51
N ALA A 407 -0.33 18.89 17.70
CA ALA A 407 -0.55 20.33 17.56
C ALA A 407 0.32 21.15 18.52
N ASP A 408 0.39 20.77 19.81
CA ASP A 408 1.21 21.44 20.82
C ASP A 408 2.71 21.40 20.43
N ALA A 409 3.18 20.26 19.90
CA ALA A 409 4.55 20.10 19.42
C ALA A 409 4.85 21.00 18.20
N LEU A 410 3.91 21.12 17.25
CA LEU A 410 4.06 21.99 16.09
C LEU A 410 3.95 23.48 16.43
N GLU A 411 3.08 23.86 17.37
CA GLU A 411 2.98 25.27 17.82
C GLU A 411 4.30 25.80 18.39
N GLY A 412 5.05 24.96 19.12
CA GLY A 412 6.36 25.33 19.64
C GLY A 412 7.36 25.63 18.53
N VAL A 413 7.34 24.82 17.46
CA VAL A 413 8.14 24.98 16.25
C VAL A 413 7.74 26.27 15.53
N VAL A 414 6.45 26.49 15.23
CA VAL A 414 5.95 27.71 14.54
C VAL A 414 6.23 29.00 15.34
N LYS A 415 6.13 28.99 16.67
CA LYS A 415 6.46 30.15 17.52
C LYS A 415 7.96 30.50 17.50
N ALA A 416 8.84 29.53 17.24
CA ALA A 416 10.28 29.79 17.04
C ALA A 416 10.55 30.52 15.69
N TYR A 417 9.74 30.26 14.66
CA TYR A 417 9.84 30.87 13.33
C TYR A 417 9.35 32.31 13.23
N THR A 418 8.36 32.71 14.03
CA THR A 418 7.66 33.99 13.87
C THR A 418 8.39 35.22 14.43
N ARG A 419 9.59 35.08 15.02
CA ARG A 419 10.33 36.22 15.62
C ARG A 419 11.65 36.54 14.91
N LYS A 420 11.62 37.60 14.10
CA LYS A 420 12.80 38.31 13.54
C LYS A 420 13.73 37.47 12.65
N VAL A 421 13.29 36.32 12.13
CA VAL A 421 14.11 35.41 11.27
C VAL A 421 14.74 36.15 10.08
N GLU A 422 14.05 37.15 9.54
CA GLU A 422 14.50 38.00 8.44
C GLU A 422 15.79 38.81 8.74
N LYS A 423 16.18 38.89 10.02
CA LYS A 423 17.34 39.66 10.50
C LYS A 423 18.53 38.78 10.91
N HIS A 424 18.43 37.46 10.75
CA HIS A 424 19.41 36.51 11.25
C HIS A 424 20.38 36.08 10.15
N VAL A 425 21.67 36.34 10.37
CA VAL A 425 22.75 35.97 9.45
C VAL A 425 23.76 35.12 10.25
N PRO A 426 24.17 33.94 9.76
CA PRO A 426 23.78 33.30 8.49
C PRO A 426 22.31 32.84 8.42
N ILE A 427 21.83 32.46 7.24
CA ILE A 427 20.41 32.11 7.01
C ILE A 427 20.10 30.79 7.70
N HIS A 428 19.01 30.72 8.46
CA HIS A 428 18.59 29.46 9.08
C HIS A 428 17.99 28.51 8.00
N PRO A 429 18.42 27.24 7.90
CA PRO A 429 17.99 26.36 6.81
C PRO A 429 16.49 26.04 6.82
N GLU A 430 15.85 26.00 7.98
CA GLU A 430 14.40 25.83 8.09
C GLU A 430 13.62 27.00 7.49
N TYR A 431 14.16 28.22 7.55
CA TYR A 431 13.57 29.37 6.86
C TYR A 431 13.66 29.19 5.34
N VAL A 432 14.77 28.63 4.85
CA VAL A 432 14.92 28.28 3.43
C VAL A 432 13.85 27.28 3.01
N ALA A 433 13.69 26.19 3.75
CA ALA A 433 12.72 25.16 3.43
C ALA A 433 11.26 25.66 3.51
N SER A 434 10.95 26.51 4.49
CA SER A 434 9.61 27.12 4.62
C SER A 434 9.28 28.07 3.46
N VAL A 435 10.21 28.95 3.07
CA VAL A 435 10.01 29.82 1.91
C VAL A 435 9.97 29.01 0.62
N LEU A 436 10.73 27.93 0.53
CA LEU A 436 10.71 27.03 -0.60
C LEU A 436 9.35 26.35 -0.76
N ASP A 437 8.77 25.83 0.33
CA ASP A 437 7.45 25.21 0.35
C ASP A 437 6.33 26.18 -0.08
N GLU A 438 6.40 27.44 0.35
CA GLU A 438 5.45 28.49 -0.01
C GLU A 438 5.52 28.88 -1.50
N LEU A 439 6.73 28.95 -2.06
CA LEU A 439 6.94 29.49 -3.40
C LEU A 439 6.88 28.46 -4.53
N ALA A 440 7.08 27.18 -4.19
CA ALA A 440 7.08 26.11 -5.18
C ALA A 440 5.68 25.81 -5.70
N ASP A 441 5.59 25.33 -6.94
CA ASP A 441 4.32 25.05 -7.59
C ASP A 441 3.52 23.97 -6.82
N GLU A 442 2.18 24.00 -6.96
CA GLU A 442 1.29 23.06 -6.28
C GLU A 442 1.49 21.61 -6.73
N ASP A 443 2.15 21.38 -7.86
CA ASP A 443 2.54 20.07 -8.35
C ASP A 443 4.07 19.93 -8.42
N ALA A 444 4.88 20.74 -7.76
CA ALA A 444 6.34 20.61 -7.85
C ALA A 444 6.87 19.20 -7.48
N VAL A 445 7.95 18.78 -8.13
CA VAL A 445 8.74 17.60 -7.77
C VAL A 445 9.97 18.03 -7.00
N PHE A 446 10.12 17.57 -5.77
CA PHE A 446 11.30 17.79 -4.95
C PHE A 446 12.19 16.55 -4.99
N THR A 447 13.46 16.72 -5.31
CA THR A 447 14.47 15.70 -5.06
C THR A 447 15.32 16.15 -3.88
N VAL A 448 15.55 15.25 -2.93
CA VAL A 448 16.11 15.58 -1.62
C VAL A 448 17.38 14.83 -1.38
N ASP A 449 18.45 15.57 -1.12
CA ASP A 449 19.78 14.99 -0.94
C ASP A 449 19.96 14.40 0.45
N THR A 450 20.69 13.29 0.55
CA THR A 450 20.94 12.67 1.85
C THR A 450 21.79 13.58 2.74
N GLY A 451 21.30 13.81 3.96
CA GLY A 451 21.91 14.70 4.95
C GLY A 451 20.87 15.58 5.62
N MET A 452 21.22 16.81 5.97
CA MET A 452 20.29 17.76 6.60
C MET A 452 19.09 18.10 5.71
N CYS A 453 19.23 18.02 4.39
CA CYS A 453 18.10 18.23 3.47
C CYS A 453 16.94 17.24 3.71
N ASN A 454 17.22 15.99 4.15
CA ASN A 454 16.18 15.05 4.55
C ASN A 454 15.37 15.54 5.75
N VAL A 455 16.02 16.19 6.74
CA VAL A 455 15.33 16.80 7.89
C VAL A 455 14.40 17.90 7.39
N TRP A 456 14.93 18.79 6.55
CA TRP A 456 14.20 19.96 6.09
C TRP A 456 13.01 19.57 5.21
N ALA A 457 13.21 18.62 4.30
CA ALA A 457 12.12 18.08 3.49
C ALA A 457 11.06 17.36 4.33
N ALA A 458 11.48 16.55 5.30
CA ALA A 458 10.56 15.83 6.17
C ALA A 458 9.65 16.78 6.96
N ARG A 459 10.19 17.90 7.44
CA ARG A 459 9.51 18.81 8.37
C ARG A 459 8.77 19.97 7.70
N TYR A 460 9.25 20.46 6.55
CA TYR A 460 8.78 21.72 5.96
C TYR A 460 8.14 21.59 4.59
N ILE A 461 8.46 20.54 3.81
CA ILE A 461 7.84 20.38 2.50
C ILE A 461 6.48 19.71 2.70
N SER A 462 5.42 20.43 2.35
CA SER A 462 4.04 20.05 2.55
C SER A 462 3.54 19.23 1.36
N PRO A 463 3.16 17.95 1.56
CA PRO A 463 2.49 17.19 0.52
C PRO A 463 1.04 17.65 0.36
N ASN A 464 0.50 17.49 -0.84
CA ASN A 464 -0.87 17.91 -1.18
C ASN A 464 -1.54 16.96 -2.20
N GLY A 465 -1.08 15.70 -2.24
CA GLY A 465 -1.52 14.69 -3.21
C GLY A 465 -1.00 14.88 -4.64
N ARG A 466 -0.46 16.06 -4.97
CA ARG A 466 0.07 16.38 -6.30
C ARG A 466 1.59 16.45 -6.30
N ARG A 467 2.19 17.19 -5.37
CA ARG A 467 3.65 17.28 -5.18
C ARG A 467 4.28 15.91 -4.99
N ARG A 468 5.52 15.76 -5.46
CA ARG A 468 6.31 14.53 -5.29
C ARG A 468 7.57 14.81 -4.49
N VAL A 469 7.98 13.86 -3.66
CA VAL A 469 9.22 13.94 -2.87
C VAL A 469 10.05 12.66 -3.08
N ILE A 470 11.19 12.82 -3.75
CA ILE A 470 12.04 11.72 -4.18
C ILE A 470 13.41 11.86 -3.50
N GLY A 471 13.96 10.76 -3.02
CA GLY A 471 15.29 10.76 -2.41
C GLY A 471 15.81 9.36 -2.16
N SER A 472 17.09 9.27 -1.82
CA SER A 472 17.76 8.02 -1.46
C SER A 472 17.41 7.59 -0.03
N PHE A 473 16.12 7.54 0.32
CA PHE A 473 15.66 7.40 1.71
C PHE A 473 15.94 6.02 2.34
N SER A 474 16.11 4.98 1.51
CA SER A 474 16.42 3.63 1.98
C SER A 474 17.90 3.30 1.86
N HIS A 475 18.56 3.70 0.77
CA HIS A 475 19.99 3.43 0.56
C HIS A 475 20.88 4.43 1.31
N GLY A 476 20.43 5.67 1.50
CA GLY A 476 21.18 6.71 2.20
C GLY A 476 22.39 7.25 1.42
N SER A 477 22.36 7.17 0.09
CA SER A 477 23.45 7.69 -0.74
C SER A 477 23.37 9.22 -0.85
N MET A 478 24.49 9.90 -0.58
CA MET A 478 24.67 11.33 -0.86
C MET A 478 24.71 11.61 -2.36
N ALA A 479 24.57 12.89 -2.73
CA ALA A 479 24.60 13.37 -4.11
C ALA A 479 23.42 12.89 -4.97
N ASN A 480 22.36 12.40 -4.35
CA ASN A 480 21.25 11.77 -5.07
C ASN A 480 20.28 12.79 -5.68
N ALA A 481 20.17 14.00 -5.10
CA ALA A 481 19.13 14.96 -5.51
C ALA A 481 19.28 15.43 -6.95
N LEU A 482 20.47 15.85 -7.38
CA LEU A 482 20.68 16.38 -8.73
C LEU A 482 20.46 15.33 -9.83
N PRO A 483 21.06 14.12 -9.76
CA PRO A 483 20.78 13.05 -10.73
C PRO A 483 19.30 12.62 -10.76
N MET A 484 18.64 12.54 -9.60
CA MET A 484 17.20 12.25 -9.55
C MET A 484 16.37 13.37 -10.17
N ALA A 485 16.78 14.64 -10.01
CA ALA A 485 16.09 15.78 -10.63
C ALA A 485 16.20 15.76 -12.15
N ILE A 486 17.37 15.38 -12.67
CA ILE A 486 17.59 15.15 -14.11
C ILE A 486 16.58 14.12 -14.63
N GLY A 487 16.49 12.94 -13.99
CA GLY A 487 15.54 11.89 -14.37
C GLY A 487 14.07 12.32 -14.28
N ALA A 488 13.70 13.03 -13.20
CA ALA A 488 12.35 13.56 -13.03
C ALA A 488 11.98 14.56 -14.13
N GLN A 489 12.89 15.48 -14.47
CA GLN A 489 12.64 16.51 -15.48
C GLN A 489 12.58 15.93 -16.90
N PHE A 490 13.26 14.83 -17.19
CA PHE A 490 13.08 14.12 -18.47
C PHE A 490 11.70 13.48 -18.61
N THR A 491 11.12 13.01 -17.51
CA THR A 491 9.78 12.41 -17.50
C THR A 491 8.70 13.46 -17.75
N ASP A 492 8.86 14.66 -17.21
CA ASP A 492 7.95 15.79 -17.45
C ASP A 492 8.75 17.10 -17.50
N ARG A 493 8.91 17.66 -18.70
CA ARG A 493 9.66 18.91 -18.93
C ARG A 493 8.89 20.19 -18.57
N LYS A 494 7.58 20.10 -18.34
CA LYS A 494 6.74 21.27 -18.03
C LYS A 494 6.64 21.50 -16.53
N ARG A 495 6.70 20.42 -15.76
CA ARG A 495 6.58 20.43 -14.31
C ARG A 495 7.82 21.01 -13.65
N GLN A 496 7.62 21.81 -12.61
CA GLN A 496 8.73 22.37 -11.83
C GLN A 496 9.44 21.26 -11.05
N VAL A 497 10.75 21.11 -11.28
CA VAL A 497 11.60 20.18 -10.53
C VAL A 497 12.61 20.97 -9.71
N VAL A 498 12.60 20.75 -8.40
CA VAL A 498 13.47 21.41 -7.42
C VAL A 498 14.40 20.38 -6.80
N SER A 499 15.71 20.59 -6.97
CA SER A 499 16.74 19.80 -6.29
C SER A 499 17.13 20.48 -4.99
N MET A 500 16.73 19.91 -3.86
CA MET A 500 17.18 20.31 -2.53
C MET A 500 18.50 19.62 -2.22
N SER A 501 19.60 20.32 -2.47
CA SER A 501 20.95 19.76 -2.38
C SER A 501 21.73 20.34 -1.21
N GLY A 502 22.52 19.51 -0.52
CA GLY A 502 23.61 20.01 0.31
C GLY A 502 24.82 20.34 -0.55
N ASP A 503 25.67 21.28 -0.12
CA ASP A 503 26.96 21.58 -0.75
C ASP A 503 27.87 20.35 -0.91
N GLY A 504 27.95 19.50 0.11
CA GLY A 504 28.75 18.26 0.06
C GLY A 504 28.25 17.25 -0.98
N GLY A 505 26.93 17.02 -1.04
CA GLY A 505 26.37 16.09 -2.03
C GLY A 505 26.35 16.69 -3.44
N PHE A 506 26.06 17.98 -3.59
CA PHE A 506 26.13 18.65 -4.89
C PHE A 506 27.54 18.60 -5.48
N SER A 507 28.57 18.90 -4.68
CA SER A 507 29.96 18.90 -5.14
C SER A 507 30.46 17.51 -5.53
N MET A 508 29.97 16.44 -4.90
CA MET A 508 30.34 15.06 -5.18
C MET A 508 30.02 14.61 -6.62
N LEU A 509 28.88 15.05 -7.19
CA LEU A 509 28.47 14.76 -8.57
C LEU A 509 28.21 16.03 -9.38
N MET A 510 28.95 17.11 -9.10
CA MET A 510 28.72 18.43 -9.72
C MET A 510 28.85 18.42 -11.24
N GLY A 511 29.59 17.46 -11.82
CA GLY A 511 29.72 17.30 -13.27
C GLY A 511 28.37 17.15 -13.97
N ASP A 512 27.38 16.52 -13.33
CA ASP A 512 26.03 16.37 -13.88
C ASP A 512 25.24 17.68 -13.97
N PHE A 513 25.73 18.78 -13.37
CA PHE A 513 25.13 20.09 -13.60
C PHE A 513 25.23 20.50 -15.08
N LEU A 514 26.29 20.08 -15.78
CA LEU A 514 26.43 20.29 -17.22
C LEU A 514 25.36 19.54 -18.02
N THR A 515 24.87 18.40 -17.52
CA THR A 515 23.76 17.66 -18.14
C THR A 515 22.49 18.52 -18.18
N LEU A 516 22.22 19.32 -17.14
CA LEU A 516 21.06 20.22 -17.15
C LEU A 516 21.14 21.26 -18.28
N VAL A 517 22.33 21.83 -18.50
CA VAL A 517 22.57 22.82 -19.55
C VAL A 517 22.52 22.15 -20.92
N GLN A 518 23.19 21.02 -21.09
CA GLN A 518 23.28 20.33 -22.38
C GLN A 518 21.93 19.86 -22.93
N TYR A 519 20.98 19.54 -22.04
CA TYR A 519 19.66 19.04 -22.42
C TYR A 519 18.53 20.05 -22.18
N ASP A 520 18.85 21.31 -21.90
CA ASP A 520 17.90 22.38 -21.59
C ASP A 520 16.86 21.97 -20.55
N LEU A 521 17.31 21.34 -19.46
CA LEU A 521 16.44 20.87 -18.39
C LEU A 521 16.24 21.99 -17.36
N PRO A 522 15.00 22.49 -17.16
CA PRO A 522 14.75 23.65 -16.32
C PRO A 522 14.75 23.36 -14.81
N VAL A 523 15.61 22.45 -14.35
CA VAL A 523 15.75 22.07 -12.93
C VAL A 523 16.22 23.28 -12.10
N LYS A 524 15.63 23.43 -10.91
CA LYS A 524 15.94 24.48 -9.94
C LYS A 524 16.75 23.89 -8.79
N VAL A 525 18.06 24.07 -8.80
CA VAL A 525 18.95 23.63 -7.72
C VAL A 525 18.90 24.66 -6.59
N VAL A 526 18.38 24.26 -5.44
CA VAL A 526 18.37 25.03 -4.20
C VAL A 526 19.42 24.43 -3.28
N LEU A 527 20.56 25.10 -3.19
CA LEU A 527 21.75 24.60 -2.52
C LEU A 527 21.83 25.14 -1.10
N PHE A 528 21.76 24.24 -0.12
CA PHE A 528 21.96 24.51 1.30
C PHE A 528 23.46 24.49 1.58
N ASN A 529 24.11 25.66 1.48
CA ASN A 529 25.55 25.81 1.64
C ASN A 529 25.88 26.17 3.08
N ASN A 530 26.15 25.16 3.90
CA ASN A 530 26.62 25.33 5.28
C ASN A 530 28.14 25.07 5.40
N SER A 531 28.84 24.74 4.31
CA SER A 531 30.27 24.41 4.32
C SER A 531 30.62 23.25 5.27
N SER A 532 29.68 22.32 5.50
CA SER A 532 29.88 21.16 6.37
C SER A 532 29.03 19.94 5.96
N LEU A 533 29.57 18.74 6.19
CA LEU A 533 28.81 17.49 6.23
C LEU A 533 27.98 17.40 7.53
N GLY A 534 26.96 18.26 7.63
CA GLY A 534 26.29 18.58 8.89
C GLY A 534 25.63 17.42 9.63
N MET A 535 25.09 16.41 8.93
CA MET A 535 24.51 15.23 9.59
C MET A 535 25.58 14.36 10.26
N VAL A 536 26.72 14.16 9.59
CA VAL A 536 27.85 13.41 10.15
C VAL A 536 28.44 14.15 11.34
N GLU A 537 28.54 15.48 11.24
CA GLU A 537 28.99 16.31 12.35
C GLU A 537 28.07 16.17 13.58
N LEU A 538 26.75 16.20 13.38
CA LEU A 538 25.76 15.99 14.44
C LEU A 538 25.90 14.59 15.08
N GLU A 539 26.03 13.54 14.27
CA GLU A 539 26.21 12.17 14.76
C GLU A 539 27.50 12.01 15.60
N MET A 540 28.61 12.62 15.18
CA MET A 540 29.85 12.64 15.96
C MET A 540 29.65 13.33 17.31
N LEU A 541 28.99 14.49 17.34
CA LEU A 541 28.70 15.22 18.57
C LEU A 541 27.85 14.36 19.52
N VAL A 542 26.79 13.74 19.01
CA VAL A 542 25.91 12.84 19.79
C VAL A 542 26.66 11.61 20.30
N ALA A 543 27.63 11.09 19.55
CA ALA A 543 28.50 9.99 19.98
C ALA A 543 29.61 10.40 20.97
N GLY A 544 29.72 11.68 21.35
CA GLY A 544 30.77 12.15 22.26
C GLY A 544 32.14 12.33 21.59
N LEU A 545 32.17 12.43 20.27
CA LEU A 545 33.37 12.63 19.46
C LEU A 545 33.48 14.10 19.01
N PRO A 546 34.70 14.67 18.96
CA PRO A 546 34.92 15.95 18.30
C PRO A 546 34.73 15.79 16.78
N SER A 547 34.25 16.83 16.11
CA SER A 547 34.08 16.82 14.65
C SER A 547 35.42 16.66 13.93
N TYR A 548 35.49 15.77 12.95
CA TYR A 548 36.67 15.56 12.11
C TYR A 548 36.27 15.25 10.67
N GLY A 549 36.93 15.87 9.70
CA GLY A 549 36.70 15.60 8.27
C GLY A 549 35.33 16.04 7.74
N THR A 550 34.59 16.86 8.49
CA THR A 550 33.25 17.32 8.09
C THR A 550 33.24 18.70 7.45
N ALA A 551 34.29 19.51 7.60
CA ALA A 551 34.35 20.87 7.06
C ALA A 551 34.72 20.89 5.56
N ASN A 552 34.00 21.70 4.78
CA ASN A 552 34.22 21.86 3.35
C ASN A 552 34.76 23.26 3.02
N LYS A 553 35.72 23.33 2.09
CA LYS A 553 36.13 24.59 1.46
C LYS A 553 35.41 24.72 0.12
N ASN A 554 34.32 25.47 0.11
CA ASN A 554 33.47 25.59 -1.07
C ASN A 554 33.91 26.73 -2.02
N PRO A 555 33.72 26.56 -3.35
CA PRO A 555 33.73 27.68 -4.27
C PRO A 555 32.45 28.54 -4.13
N ASP A 556 32.38 29.64 -4.87
CA ASP A 556 31.11 30.30 -5.14
C ASP A 556 30.33 29.47 -6.18
N PHE A 557 29.35 28.70 -5.71
CA PHE A 557 28.58 27.81 -6.59
C PHE A 557 27.68 28.56 -7.56
N ALA A 558 27.26 29.78 -7.23
CA ALA A 558 26.51 30.63 -8.16
C ALA A 558 27.39 31.07 -9.33
N ALA A 559 28.65 31.44 -9.06
CA ALA A 559 29.62 31.76 -10.11
C ALA A 559 29.94 30.51 -10.97
N VAL A 560 30.03 29.32 -10.37
CA VAL A 560 30.18 28.06 -11.11
C VAL A 560 28.99 27.83 -12.05
N ALA A 561 27.75 28.01 -11.56
CA ALA A 561 26.57 27.85 -12.39
C ALA A 561 26.54 28.82 -13.59
N GLN A 562 26.93 30.08 -13.36
CA GLN A 562 27.06 31.08 -14.42
C GLN A 562 28.12 30.69 -15.45
N ALA A 563 29.28 30.18 -15.00
CA ALA A 563 30.34 29.71 -15.88
C ALA A 563 29.92 28.50 -16.73
N CYS A 564 29.03 27.65 -16.21
CA CYS A 564 28.42 26.54 -16.94
C CYS A 564 27.34 26.98 -17.95
N GLY A 565 26.92 28.25 -17.96
CA GLY A 565 25.87 28.76 -18.85
C GLY A 565 24.45 28.69 -18.28
N ALA A 566 24.30 28.51 -16.96
CA ALA A 566 23.01 28.49 -16.26
C ALA A 566 22.77 29.78 -15.46
N TYR A 567 21.53 29.99 -14.99
CA TYR A 567 21.26 31.02 -14.00
C TYR A 567 21.93 30.65 -12.67
N GLY A 568 22.66 31.58 -12.06
CA GLY A 568 23.29 31.40 -10.75
C GLY A 568 23.13 32.65 -9.89
N VAL A 569 22.69 32.49 -8.65
CA VAL A 569 22.63 33.58 -7.66
C VAL A 569 23.04 33.08 -6.28
N ARG A 570 23.86 33.87 -5.58
CA ARG A 570 24.28 33.61 -4.20
C ARG A 570 23.46 34.46 -3.23
N VAL A 571 22.97 33.85 -2.16
CA VAL A 571 22.09 34.46 -1.16
C VAL A 571 22.73 34.33 0.23
N GLU A 572 23.07 35.46 0.83
CA GLU A 572 23.72 35.51 2.16
C GLU A 572 22.85 36.19 3.24
N LYS A 573 21.76 36.86 2.82
CA LYS A 573 20.86 37.59 3.71
C LYS A 573 19.44 37.05 3.56
N PRO A 574 18.72 36.78 4.67
CA PRO A 574 17.36 36.22 4.61
C PRO A 574 16.38 37.02 3.76
N LYS A 575 16.45 38.36 3.81
CA LYS A 575 15.57 39.26 3.04
C LYS A 575 15.67 39.08 1.53
N ASP A 576 16.79 38.56 1.02
CA ASP A 576 17.05 38.43 -0.41
C ASP A 576 16.59 37.04 -0.93
N LEU A 577 16.28 36.11 -0.01
CA LEU A 577 15.94 34.70 -0.30
C LEU A 577 14.70 34.56 -1.19
N ALA A 578 13.57 35.12 -0.78
CA ALA A 578 12.31 34.96 -1.50
C ALA A 578 12.39 35.56 -2.92
N GLY A 579 13.09 36.69 -3.07
CA GLY A 579 13.33 37.31 -4.38
C GLY A 579 14.22 36.45 -5.28
N ALA A 580 15.28 35.86 -4.72
CA ALA A 580 16.18 34.97 -5.44
C ALA A 580 15.48 33.70 -5.93
N LEU A 581 14.71 33.04 -5.07
CA LEU A 581 13.93 31.84 -5.42
C LEU A 581 12.89 32.13 -6.51
N LYS A 582 12.11 33.22 -6.37
CA LYS A 582 11.14 33.64 -7.40
C LYS A 582 11.80 33.89 -8.76
N SER A 583 12.99 34.49 -8.75
CA SER A 583 13.75 34.77 -9.98
C SER A 583 14.26 33.48 -10.63
N ALA A 584 14.80 32.55 -9.83
CA ALA A 584 15.23 31.23 -10.30
C ALA A 584 14.07 30.40 -10.87
N PHE A 585 12.91 30.40 -10.22
CA PHE A 585 11.72 29.67 -10.67
C PHE A 585 11.16 30.21 -11.99
N LYS A 586 11.21 31.53 -12.21
CA LYS A 586 10.81 32.17 -13.48
C LYS A 586 11.81 31.97 -14.61
N HIS A 587 13.07 31.65 -14.31
CA HIS A 587 14.10 31.49 -15.33
C HIS A 587 13.77 30.31 -16.26
N LYS A 588 13.83 30.54 -17.57
CA LYS A 588 13.61 29.53 -18.62
C LYS A 588 14.93 28.79 -18.88
N GLY A 589 15.22 27.81 -18.04
CA GLY A 589 16.47 27.05 -18.07
C GLY A 589 16.87 26.55 -16.68
N PRO A 590 18.01 25.84 -16.56
CA PRO A 590 18.55 25.44 -15.28
C PRO A 590 18.95 26.66 -14.44
N ALA A 591 18.69 26.56 -13.13
CA ALA A 591 19.01 27.61 -12.18
C ALA A 591 19.63 27.04 -10.91
N LEU A 592 20.63 27.72 -10.35
CA LEU A 592 21.22 27.41 -9.05
C LEU A 592 21.09 28.62 -8.11
N VAL A 593 20.51 28.39 -6.95
CA VAL A 593 20.43 29.34 -5.83
C VAL A 593 21.35 28.83 -4.73
N ASP A 594 22.51 29.46 -4.57
CA ASP A 594 23.52 29.14 -3.55
C ASP A 594 23.19 29.88 -2.27
N ILE A 595 22.68 29.18 -1.25
CA ILE A 595 22.16 29.81 -0.04
C ILE A 595 23.10 29.53 1.12
N VAL A 596 23.73 30.59 1.64
CA VAL A 596 24.65 30.47 2.78
C VAL A 596 23.86 30.29 4.07
N THR A 597 23.81 29.05 4.53
CA THR A 597 23.07 28.64 5.72
C THR A 597 23.95 28.55 6.96
N ASP A 598 23.35 28.66 8.14
CA ASP A 598 24.07 28.56 9.42
C ASP A 598 24.66 27.15 9.62
N PRO A 599 25.99 27.00 9.69
CA PRO A 599 26.64 25.70 9.94
C PRO A 599 26.29 25.09 11.29
N ASN A 600 25.80 25.90 12.23
CA ASN A 600 25.50 25.45 13.57
C ASN A 600 24.03 25.04 13.76
N ALA A 601 23.18 25.12 12.73
CA ALA A 601 21.78 24.74 12.85
C ALA A 601 21.65 23.22 13.05
N LEU A 602 21.20 22.80 14.24
CA LEU A 602 21.02 21.40 14.60
C LEU A 602 19.56 20.97 14.43
N SER A 603 19.36 19.77 13.92
CA SER A 603 18.07 19.09 13.98
C SER A 603 17.91 18.40 15.33
N ILE A 604 16.94 18.83 16.13
CA ILE A 604 16.59 18.17 17.38
C ILE A 604 15.50 17.12 17.11
N PRO A 605 15.72 15.83 17.45
CA PRO A 605 14.68 14.79 17.34
C PRO A 605 13.57 14.99 18.38
N PRO A 606 12.36 14.44 18.16
CA PRO A 606 11.21 14.64 19.05
C PRO A 606 11.41 13.97 20.41
N LYS A 607 12.23 12.91 20.46
CA LYS A 607 12.63 12.24 21.70
C LYS A 607 14.15 12.28 21.85
N ILE A 608 14.62 12.81 22.97
CA ILE A 608 16.04 12.85 23.35
C ILE A 608 16.27 11.80 24.44
N SER A 609 17.23 10.90 24.25
CA SER A 609 17.61 9.89 25.24
C SER A 609 18.69 10.44 26.19
N ALA A 610 18.81 9.86 27.39
CA ALA A 610 19.86 10.24 28.34
C ALA A 610 21.28 10.01 27.76
N GLU A 611 21.44 8.97 26.95
CA GLU A 611 22.70 8.68 26.25
C GLU A 611 23.06 9.76 25.23
N MET A 612 22.09 10.23 24.43
CA MET A 612 22.31 11.34 23.48
C MET A 612 22.74 12.61 24.20
N VAL A 613 22.10 12.94 25.33
CA VAL A 613 22.48 14.11 26.15
C VAL A 613 23.90 13.95 26.70
N THR A 614 24.23 12.76 27.21
CA THR A 614 25.53 12.47 27.81
C THR A 614 26.65 12.54 26.77
N GLY A 615 26.43 11.95 25.60
CA GLY A 615 27.38 12.00 24.48
C GLY A 615 27.57 13.43 23.97
N PHE A 616 26.49 14.19 23.78
CA PHE A 616 26.58 15.60 23.40
C PHE A 616 27.35 16.43 24.43
N ALA A 617 27.08 16.23 25.73
CA ALA A 617 27.80 16.91 26.82
C ALA A 617 29.29 16.57 26.83
N LEU A 618 29.64 15.29 26.62
CA LEU A 618 31.02 14.83 26.53
C LEU A 618 31.76 15.46 25.35
N SER A 619 31.13 15.52 24.17
CA SER A 619 31.71 16.18 22.99
C SER A 619 31.90 17.68 23.22
N ALA A 620 30.88 18.35 23.78
CA ALA A 620 30.95 19.76 24.15
C ALA A 620 32.12 20.07 25.09
N SER A 621 32.34 19.24 26.11
CA SER A 621 33.49 19.38 27.02
C SER A 621 34.83 19.21 26.31
N LYS A 622 34.97 18.23 25.39
CA LYS A 622 36.20 18.03 24.60
C LYS A 622 36.49 19.24 23.70
N ILE A 623 35.48 19.76 23.00
CA ILE A 623 35.62 20.94 22.13
C ILE A 623 36.08 22.16 22.94
N VAL A 624 35.56 22.34 24.16
CA VAL A 624 36.01 23.43 25.07
C VAL A 624 37.46 23.23 25.49
N LEU A 625 37.86 22.01 25.85
CA LEU A 625 39.23 21.69 26.27
C LEU A 625 40.25 21.88 25.12
N ASP A 626 39.85 21.63 23.88
CA ASP A 626 40.66 21.86 22.68
C ASP A 626 40.66 23.33 22.20
N GLY A 627 40.20 24.27 23.03
CA GLY A 627 40.22 25.71 22.75
C GLY A 627 39.01 26.24 21.96
N GLY A 628 37.98 25.43 21.74
CA GLY A 628 36.79 25.74 20.93
C GLY A 628 35.64 26.47 21.66
N VAL A 629 35.90 27.20 22.75
CA VAL A 629 34.85 27.87 23.56
C VAL A 629 33.95 28.79 22.73
N GLY A 630 34.53 29.55 21.78
CA GLY A 630 33.77 30.42 20.88
C GLY A 630 32.81 29.66 19.96
N ARG A 631 33.22 28.48 19.47
CA ARG A 631 32.40 27.60 18.62
C ARG A 631 31.20 27.03 19.40
N MET A 632 31.43 26.59 20.64
CA MET A 632 30.34 26.11 21.51
C MET A 632 29.31 27.19 21.85
N LEU A 633 29.76 28.41 22.13
CA LEU A 633 28.86 29.54 22.38
C LEU A 633 28.03 29.91 21.14
N GLN A 634 28.62 29.84 19.94
CA GLN A 634 27.89 30.07 18.69
C GLN A 634 26.85 28.98 18.44
N MET A 635 27.20 27.71 18.64
CA MET A 635 26.27 26.59 18.50
C MET A 635 25.09 26.69 19.49
N ALA A 636 25.35 27.00 20.77
CA ALA A 636 24.28 27.21 21.73
C ALA A 636 23.36 28.38 21.33
N ARG A 637 23.92 29.50 20.85
CA ARG A 637 23.16 30.68 20.45
C ARG A 637 22.29 30.43 19.21
N SER A 638 22.78 29.65 18.25
CA SER A 638 22.05 29.27 17.04
C SER A 638 20.84 28.39 17.39
N ASN A 639 21.01 27.44 18.31
CA ASN A 639 20.00 26.44 18.65
C ASN A 639 19.11 26.76 19.87
N LEU A 640 19.34 27.88 20.56
CA LEU A 640 18.60 28.29 21.77
C LEU A 640 17.07 28.37 21.59
N ARG A 641 16.60 28.39 20.34
CA ARG A 641 15.20 28.47 19.92
C ARG A 641 14.53 27.10 19.81
N ASN A 642 15.32 26.06 19.57
CA ASN A 642 14.86 24.68 19.42
C ASN A 642 14.93 23.90 20.75
N MET A 643 15.59 24.45 21.77
CA MET A 643 15.64 23.84 23.10
C MET A 643 14.32 24.04 23.87
N PRO A 644 13.74 22.97 24.45
CA PRO A 644 12.57 23.10 25.31
C PRO A 644 12.93 24.00 26.51
N ARG A 645 12.09 25.00 26.76
CA ARG A 645 12.22 25.84 27.96
C ARG A 645 11.74 25.03 29.17
N PRO A 646 12.39 25.18 30.34
CA PRO A 646 11.99 24.50 31.56
C PRO A 646 10.57 24.86 31.99
#